data_AF-A0A0L8AMN9-F1
#
_entry.id   AF-A0A0L8AMN9-F1
#
_cell.length_a   1.000
_cell.length_b   1.000
_cell.length_c   1.000
_cell.angle_alpha   90.00
_cell.angle_beta   90.00
_cell.angle_gamma   90.00
#
_symmetry.space_group_name_H-M   'P 1'
#
loop_
_entity.id
_entity.type
_entity.pdbx_description
1 polymer ?
#
loop_
_entity_poly.entity_id
_entity_poly.type
_entity_poly.pdbx_seq_one_letter_code
_entity_poly.pdbx_strand_id
1 'polypeptide(L)'
;MNIPYTDSIFIGLIRLFLWILFLYVMKRLFFKGKKSKNQINSMAGMWSFFASVIVVGVFLLVQINSYDLMTCLFIMVIFFGVRLVGIQNVLSDSARFRRQRKMILLDVIEKVEDKEPLIDIVEEKPTKRLSVNFGFVIMALTGFVAMVVRFYLFKYDNYQLSESWFSELAILKGISQQKWLSNDAGAVGQHALMTFYEKMTGISPEITLESFGILQAFILSFIIFWFMNIMTGSKVTVPLMATLSFAFFFNLVPINLSQITHGKETLMALTLVLPAMVYIYKPWLLYARSSRTYTSKIFVIFTAIALIDVYSLIVLIPPFILVASFFTSKNYRRFYFRALKAYSLATGLVLGVYALHFYHEGIDFFQFIVSNLLSVTSSTYTSNMILPYTELITIVQIVSLVSVIVMFFMMKSKKDKWASLIAFVIYVNVLIGISFLDFRYFDIDLFNEVLPVFISIILGVAIYLGMYLFVTKVKKVYMPEAIAVVLIFILFATGAFYGQKNLFGKEEPTSRLSKNVIAAYQEISASFLPYSYAVVNSGTFQPLSTNSHNFINYKDFLGEYAVRDSVYFANKEDKEFLRANTQYIIPNSLLVFIYNTTSEYGFNRLAINLNLTDEVMVSMEKLKSEGRTIRVFFKKEDLTVFEIVNNPGEARIKELL
;
A
#
# COMPACT_ATOMS: atom_id res chain seq x y z
N MET A 1 0.74 -2.37 26.38
CA MET A 1 0.04 -1.74 25.25
C MET A 1 -1.01 -2.73 24.76
N ASN A 2 -2.23 -2.68 25.29
CA ASN A 2 -3.38 -3.40 24.73
C ASN A 2 -4.31 -2.33 24.18
N ILE A 3 -4.23 -2.07 22.88
CA ILE A 3 -5.11 -1.15 22.18
C ILE A 3 -5.85 -1.98 21.13
N PRO A 4 -7.18 -2.14 21.19
CA PRO A 4 -7.94 -2.92 20.19
C PRO A 4 -7.65 -2.47 18.75
N TYR A 5 -7.36 -1.18 18.59
CA TYR A 5 -6.97 -0.54 17.34
C TYR A 5 -5.70 -1.11 16.70
N THR A 6 -4.66 -1.35 17.51
CA THR A 6 -3.41 -1.93 17.01
C THR A 6 -3.61 -3.38 16.59
N ASP A 7 -4.50 -4.09 17.28
CA ASP A 7 -4.82 -5.48 16.97
C ASP A 7 -5.47 -5.57 15.58
N SER A 8 -6.37 -4.65 15.24
CA SER A 8 -7.03 -4.60 13.92
C SER A 8 -6.04 -4.35 12.76
N ILE A 9 -5.05 -3.48 12.95
CA ILE A 9 -3.98 -3.24 11.95
C ILE A 9 -3.20 -4.54 11.68
N PHE A 10 -2.81 -5.27 12.73
CA PHE A 10 -2.10 -6.53 12.58
C PHE A 10 -2.98 -7.62 11.95
N ILE A 11 -4.25 -7.70 12.33
CA ILE A 11 -5.20 -8.67 11.79
C ILE A 11 -5.32 -8.51 10.26
N GLY A 12 -5.43 -7.28 9.74
CA GLY A 12 -5.48 -7.03 8.30
C GLY A 12 -4.26 -7.59 7.56
N LEU A 13 -3.05 -7.27 8.06
CA LEU A 13 -1.79 -7.74 7.47
C LEU A 13 -1.63 -9.26 7.58
N ILE A 14 -1.99 -9.85 8.72
CA ILE A 14 -1.96 -11.31 8.92
C ILE A 14 -2.94 -12.00 7.96
N ARG A 15 -4.17 -11.50 7.82
CA ARG A 15 -5.15 -12.04 6.87
C ARG A 15 -4.63 -12.00 5.44
N LEU A 16 -3.97 -10.92 5.03
CA LEU A 16 -3.32 -10.84 3.72
C LEU A 16 -2.21 -11.88 3.56
N PHE A 17 -1.33 -12.04 4.55
CA PHE A 17 -0.27 -13.04 4.49
C PHE A 17 -0.81 -14.47 4.49
N LEU A 18 -1.90 -14.73 5.21
CA LEU A 18 -2.62 -16.01 5.17
C LEU A 18 -3.25 -16.26 3.80
N TRP A 19 -3.84 -15.23 3.16
CA TRP A 19 -4.32 -15.32 1.78
C TRP A 19 -3.19 -15.65 0.80
N ILE A 20 -2.04 -14.98 0.92
CA ILE A 20 -0.86 -15.26 0.08
C ILE A 20 -0.35 -16.68 0.32
N LEU A 21 -0.30 -17.12 1.58
CA LEU A 21 0.10 -18.47 1.96
C LEU A 21 -0.87 -19.50 1.40
N PHE A 22 -2.18 -19.27 1.52
CA PHE A 22 -3.24 -20.09 0.96
C PHE A 22 -3.08 -20.23 -0.56
N LEU A 23 -2.94 -19.12 -1.29
CA LEU A 23 -2.70 -19.15 -2.74
C LEU A 23 -1.40 -19.85 -3.10
N TYR A 24 -0.35 -19.71 -2.29
CA TYR A 24 0.93 -20.40 -2.48
C TYR A 24 0.78 -21.92 -2.29
N VAL A 25 0.07 -22.35 -1.24
CA VAL A 25 -0.23 -23.77 -0.95
C VAL A 25 -1.08 -24.35 -2.07
N MET A 26 -2.17 -23.67 -2.45
CA MET A 26 -3.04 -24.06 -3.57
C MET A 26 -2.24 -24.21 -4.87
N LYS A 27 -1.44 -23.19 -5.22
CA LYS A 27 -0.54 -23.28 -6.38
C LYS A 27 0.38 -24.50 -6.32
N ARG A 28 0.74 -24.99 -5.15
CA ARG A 28 1.69 -26.09 -5.02
C ARG A 28 1.05 -27.46 -4.91
N LEU A 29 -0.15 -27.54 -4.35
CA LEU A 29 -0.99 -28.74 -4.35
C LEU A 29 -1.39 -29.11 -5.78
N PHE A 30 -1.84 -28.11 -6.55
CA PHE A 30 -2.38 -28.38 -7.89
C PHE A 30 -1.32 -28.36 -9.00
N PHE A 31 -0.23 -27.60 -8.86
CA PHE A 31 0.80 -27.53 -9.90
C PHE A 31 2.05 -28.33 -9.50
N LYS A 32 2.29 -29.45 -10.21
CA LYS A 32 3.58 -30.17 -10.21
C LYS A 32 4.66 -29.32 -10.92
N GLY A 33 4.99 -28.17 -10.36
CA GLY A 33 6.00 -27.26 -10.88
C GLY A 33 7.41 -27.68 -10.46
N LYS A 34 8.37 -27.63 -11.40
CA LYS A 34 9.81 -27.72 -11.06
C LYS A 34 10.15 -26.61 -10.05
N LYS A 35 11.00 -26.92 -9.07
CA LYS A 35 11.50 -25.94 -8.10
C LYS A 35 11.94 -24.67 -8.83
N SER A 36 11.38 -23.52 -8.44
CA SER A 36 11.94 -22.23 -8.86
C SER A 36 13.35 -22.14 -8.31
N LYS A 37 14.36 -22.27 -9.18
CA LYS A 37 15.78 -22.15 -8.80
C LYS A 37 16.12 -20.75 -8.27
N ASN A 38 15.24 -19.74 -8.47
CA ASN A 38 15.46 -18.39 -7.97
C ASN A 38 14.14 -17.72 -7.52
N GLN A 39 13.71 -18.03 -6.29
CA GLN A 39 12.46 -17.55 -5.69
C GLN A 39 12.39 -16.02 -5.57
N ILE A 40 13.52 -15.36 -5.30
CA ILE A 40 13.63 -13.89 -5.20
C ILE A 40 13.22 -13.22 -6.52
N ASN A 41 13.81 -13.66 -7.64
CA ASN A 41 13.47 -13.13 -8.97
C ASN A 41 12.02 -13.40 -9.37
N SER A 42 11.52 -14.58 -8.99
CA SER A 42 10.12 -14.92 -9.25
C SER A 42 9.18 -14.01 -8.48
N MET A 43 9.50 -13.60 -7.25
CA MET A 43 8.60 -12.81 -6.41
C MET A 43 8.43 -11.38 -6.95
N ALA A 44 9.52 -10.68 -7.26
CA ALA A 44 9.43 -9.32 -7.81
C ALA A 44 8.76 -9.28 -9.21
N GLY A 45 9.01 -10.30 -10.04
CA GLY A 45 8.31 -10.47 -11.31
C GLY A 45 6.82 -10.79 -11.16
N MET A 46 6.45 -11.51 -10.08
CA MET A 46 5.05 -11.74 -9.74
C MET A 46 4.41 -10.45 -9.22
N TRP A 47 5.04 -9.76 -8.25
CA TRP A 47 4.53 -8.48 -7.72
C TRP A 47 4.29 -7.46 -8.82
N SER A 48 5.33 -7.12 -9.59
CA SER A 48 5.23 -6.08 -10.63
C SER A 48 4.14 -6.39 -11.66
N PHE A 49 3.99 -7.65 -12.08
CA PHE A 49 2.93 -8.00 -13.02
C PHE A 49 1.54 -8.05 -12.38
N PHE A 50 1.39 -8.72 -11.23
CA PHE A 50 0.09 -8.90 -10.58
C PHE A 50 -0.46 -7.60 -10.00
N ALA A 51 0.38 -6.80 -9.34
CA ALA A 51 -0.04 -5.49 -8.84
C ALA A 51 -0.51 -4.59 -9.99
N SER A 52 0.21 -4.59 -11.13
CA SER A 52 -0.22 -3.83 -12.30
C SER A 52 -1.54 -4.34 -12.91
N VAL A 53 -1.74 -5.67 -12.97
CA VAL A 53 -3.01 -6.24 -13.41
C VAL A 53 -4.15 -5.91 -12.45
N ILE A 54 -3.90 -5.88 -11.14
CA ILE A 54 -4.91 -5.49 -10.14
C ILE A 54 -5.32 -4.04 -10.35
N VAL A 55 -4.37 -3.09 -10.44
CA VAL A 55 -4.68 -1.67 -10.65
C VAL A 55 -5.49 -1.45 -11.93
N VAL A 56 -5.01 -2.00 -13.05
CA VAL A 56 -5.70 -1.88 -14.34
C VAL A 56 -7.06 -2.61 -14.31
N GLY A 57 -7.15 -3.75 -13.62
CA GLY A 57 -8.38 -4.51 -13.45
C GLY A 57 -9.43 -3.76 -12.65
N VAL A 58 -9.06 -3.20 -11.49
CA VAL A 58 -9.95 -2.37 -10.67
C VAL A 58 -10.41 -1.15 -11.45
N PHE A 59 -9.49 -0.47 -12.15
CA PHE A 59 -9.84 0.64 -13.03
C PHE A 59 -10.94 0.25 -14.02
N LEU A 60 -10.76 -0.84 -14.78
CA LEU A 60 -11.76 -1.32 -15.74
C LEU A 60 -13.07 -1.72 -15.07
N LEU A 61 -13.02 -2.41 -13.92
CA LEU A 61 -14.20 -2.86 -13.18
C LEU A 61 -15.05 -1.69 -12.67
N VAL A 62 -14.38 -0.61 -12.22
CA VAL A 62 -15.05 0.61 -11.77
C VAL A 62 -15.75 1.30 -12.95
N GLN A 63 -15.10 1.39 -14.11
CA GLN A 63 -15.73 1.98 -15.30
C GLN A 63 -16.97 1.23 -15.79
N ILE A 64 -17.03 -0.10 -15.57
CA ILE A 64 -18.21 -0.93 -15.90
C ILE A 64 -19.18 -1.10 -14.72
N ASN A 65 -18.99 -0.36 -13.63
CA ASN A 65 -19.86 -0.39 -12.44
C ASN A 65 -20.04 -1.82 -11.87
N SER A 66 -18.95 -2.60 -11.85
CA SER A 66 -18.97 -4.01 -11.41
C SER A 66 -17.91 -4.31 -10.33
N TYR A 67 -17.28 -3.28 -9.76
CA TYR A 67 -16.23 -3.47 -8.76
C TYR A 67 -16.80 -3.84 -7.38
N ASP A 68 -16.93 -5.14 -7.11
CA ASP A 68 -17.32 -5.64 -5.79
C ASP A 68 -16.45 -6.85 -5.37
N LEU A 69 -16.49 -7.20 -4.08
CA LEU A 69 -15.81 -8.35 -3.50
C LEU A 69 -16.15 -9.64 -4.24
N MET A 70 -17.43 -9.87 -4.55
CA MET A 70 -17.85 -11.10 -5.26
C MET A 70 -17.26 -11.15 -6.67
N THR A 71 -17.26 -10.03 -7.39
CA THR A 71 -16.64 -9.94 -8.72
C THR A 71 -15.13 -10.20 -8.64
N CYS A 72 -14.44 -9.61 -7.66
CA CYS A 72 -13.02 -9.83 -7.43
C CYS A 72 -12.70 -11.30 -7.15
N LEU A 73 -13.45 -11.95 -6.25
CA LEU A 73 -13.29 -13.38 -5.96
C LEU A 73 -13.57 -14.24 -7.18
N PHE A 74 -14.62 -13.94 -7.95
CA PHE A 74 -14.96 -14.66 -9.17
C PHE A 74 -13.84 -14.56 -10.22
N ILE A 75 -13.29 -13.37 -10.45
CA ILE A 75 -12.14 -13.17 -11.36
C ILE A 75 -10.91 -13.92 -10.85
N MET A 76 -10.65 -13.91 -9.54
CA MET A 76 -9.54 -14.68 -8.96
C MET A 76 -9.71 -16.19 -9.16
N VAL A 77 -10.93 -16.71 -9.00
CA VAL A 77 -11.25 -18.13 -9.24
C VAL A 77 -11.08 -18.48 -10.71
N ILE A 78 -11.58 -17.66 -11.64
CA ILE A 78 -11.35 -17.83 -13.08
C ILE A 78 -9.86 -17.80 -13.37
N PHE A 79 -9.13 -16.82 -12.85
CA PHE A 79 -7.69 -16.70 -13.08
C PHE A 79 -6.94 -17.93 -12.56
N PHE A 80 -7.30 -18.43 -11.38
CA PHE A 80 -6.72 -19.65 -10.82
C PHE A 80 -7.09 -20.88 -11.67
N GLY A 81 -8.35 -21.04 -12.05
CA GLY A 81 -8.85 -22.13 -12.91
C GLY A 81 -8.20 -22.16 -14.29
N VAL A 82 -8.07 -21.00 -14.93
CA VAL A 82 -7.39 -20.84 -16.21
C VAL A 82 -5.90 -21.16 -16.09
N ARG A 83 -5.27 -20.78 -14.96
CA ARG A 83 -3.89 -21.16 -14.69
C ARG A 83 -3.78 -22.67 -14.51
N LEU A 84 -4.71 -23.30 -13.76
CA LEU A 84 -4.74 -24.75 -13.46
C LEU A 84 -4.83 -25.59 -14.73
N VAL A 85 -5.81 -25.30 -15.58
CA VAL A 85 -6.03 -26.06 -16.81
C VAL A 85 -4.97 -25.68 -17.86
N GLY A 86 -4.50 -24.43 -17.82
CA GLY A 86 -3.61 -23.83 -18.81
C GLY A 86 -4.42 -23.36 -20.02
N ILE A 87 -4.31 -22.07 -20.35
CA ILE A 87 -5.03 -21.41 -21.47
C ILE A 87 -4.93 -22.21 -22.78
N GLN A 88 -3.77 -22.83 -23.04
CA GLN A 88 -3.54 -23.65 -24.24
C GLN A 88 -4.30 -24.98 -24.22
N ASN A 89 -4.55 -25.59 -23.06
CA ASN A 89 -5.33 -26.84 -22.98
C ASN A 89 -6.85 -26.59 -23.01
N VAL A 90 -7.31 -25.39 -22.62
CA VAL A 90 -8.73 -25.01 -22.72
C VAL A 90 -9.12 -24.70 -24.16
N LEU A 91 -8.25 -23.99 -24.89
CA LEU A 91 -8.55 -23.49 -26.23
C LEU A 91 -8.01 -24.34 -27.38
N SER A 92 -7.02 -25.21 -27.14
CA SER A 92 -6.46 -26.07 -28.18
C SER A 92 -6.29 -27.50 -27.71
N ASP A 93 -7.16 -28.35 -28.25
CA ASP A 93 -6.94 -29.78 -28.54
C ASP A 93 -7.93 -30.76 -27.86
N SER A 94 -9.13 -30.86 -28.44
CA SER A 94 -10.15 -31.85 -28.07
C SER A 94 -9.67 -33.31 -28.26
N ALA A 95 -8.62 -33.55 -29.05
CA ALA A 95 -8.03 -34.87 -29.21
C ALA A 95 -7.16 -35.25 -28.00
N ARG A 96 -6.42 -34.29 -27.43
CA ARG A 96 -5.60 -34.50 -26.24
C ARG A 96 -6.45 -34.76 -24.99
N PHE A 97 -7.55 -34.01 -24.84
CA PHE A 97 -8.50 -34.22 -23.75
C PHE A 97 -9.23 -35.57 -23.88
N ARG A 98 -9.62 -35.97 -25.10
CA ARG A 98 -10.16 -37.31 -25.38
C ARG A 98 -9.16 -38.42 -25.05
N ARG A 99 -7.88 -38.24 -25.39
CA ARG A 99 -6.81 -39.20 -25.08
C ARG A 99 -6.54 -39.31 -23.58
N GLN A 100 -6.54 -38.18 -22.86
CA GLN A 100 -6.43 -38.18 -21.38
C GLN A 100 -7.63 -38.84 -20.72
N ARG A 101 -8.87 -38.55 -21.16
CA ARG A 101 -10.06 -39.26 -20.67
C ARG A 101 -9.99 -40.76 -20.91
N LYS A 102 -9.57 -41.18 -22.10
CA LYS A 102 -9.39 -42.62 -22.43
C LYS A 102 -8.32 -43.27 -21.55
N MET A 103 -7.19 -42.61 -21.33
CA MET A 103 -6.15 -43.15 -20.44
C MET A 103 -6.61 -43.23 -18.99
N ILE A 104 -7.31 -42.21 -18.48
CA ILE A 104 -7.85 -42.24 -17.10
C ILE A 104 -8.91 -43.33 -16.97
N LEU A 105 -9.79 -43.50 -17.96
CA LEU A 105 -10.79 -44.58 -17.97
C LEU A 105 -10.13 -45.96 -18.03
N LEU A 106 -9.10 -46.14 -18.87
CA LEU A 106 -8.35 -47.39 -18.95
C LEU A 106 -7.62 -47.70 -17.64
N ASP A 107 -6.96 -46.70 -17.03
CA ASP A 107 -6.27 -46.83 -15.73
C ASP A 107 -7.25 -47.15 -14.59
N VAL A 108 -8.45 -46.55 -14.60
CA VAL A 108 -9.52 -46.89 -13.65
C VAL A 108 -10.05 -48.31 -13.87
N ILE A 109 -10.22 -48.74 -15.12
CA ILE A 109 -10.66 -50.10 -15.44
C ILE A 109 -9.59 -51.12 -15.03
N GLU A 110 -8.33 -50.89 -15.39
CA GLU A 110 -7.16 -51.72 -15.05
C GLU A 110 -7.05 -51.88 -13.54
N LYS A 111 -7.15 -50.78 -12.77
CA LYS A 111 -7.13 -50.84 -11.30
C LYS A 111 -8.33 -51.55 -10.68
N VAL A 112 -9.52 -51.43 -11.28
CA VAL A 112 -10.72 -52.17 -10.82
C VAL A 112 -10.60 -53.67 -11.14
N GLU A 113 -10.03 -54.02 -12.30
CA GLU A 113 -9.77 -55.40 -12.71
C GLU A 113 -8.71 -56.05 -11.82
N ASP A 114 -7.61 -55.34 -11.54
CA ASP A 114 -6.49 -55.82 -10.70
C ASP A 114 -6.77 -55.70 -9.19
N LYS A 115 -7.96 -55.20 -8.80
CA LYS A 115 -8.36 -54.94 -7.40
C LYS A 115 -7.40 -54.01 -6.64
N GLU A 116 -6.73 -53.13 -7.36
CA GLU A 116 -5.88 -52.09 -6.78
C GLU A 116 -6.75 -50.89 -6.32
N PRO A 117 -6.35 -50.19 -5.25
CA PRO A 117 -7.05 -48.98 -4.84
C PRO A 117 -6.97 -47.91 -5.95
N LEU A 118 -8.13 -47.37 -6.34
CA LEU A 118 -8.27 -46.31 -7.35
C LEU A 118 -7.42 -45.07 -7.06
N ILE A 119 -7.10 -44.85 -5.78
CA ILE A 119 -6.21 -43.79 -5.32
C ILE A 119 -5.03 -44.46 -4.64
N ASP A 120 -3.90 -44.55 -5.35
CA ASP A 120 -2.63 -44.87 -4.71
C ASP A 120 -2.25 -43.72 -3.80
N ILE A 121 -2.30 -43.95 -2.49
CA ILE A 121 -1.57 -43.12 -1.53
C ILE A 121 -0.10 -43.51 -1.71
N VAL A 122 0.52 -43.02 -2.79
CA VAL A 122 1.96 -43.10 -2.95
C VAL A 122 2.54 -42.33 -1.77
N GLU A 123 3.15 -43.05 -0.83
CA GLU A 123 4.11 -42.47 0.11
C GLU A 123 5.29 -41.95 -0.71
N GLU A 124 5.10 -40.80 -1.35
CA GLU A 124 6.17 -40.07 -1.98
C GLU A 124 7.12 -39.70 -0.83
N LYS A 125 8.25 -40.42 -0.72
CA LYS A 125 9.40 -40.06 0.12
C LYS A 125 9.47 -38.53 0.15
N PRO A 126 9.54 -37.87 1.32
CA PRO A 126 9.40 -36.42 1.46
C PRO A 126 10.51 -35.73 0.67
N THR A 127 10.29 -35.59 -0.63
CA THR A 127 11.14 -34.85 -1.52
C THR A 127 11.09 -33.45 -0.94
N LYS A 128 12.24 -32.77 -0.90
CA LYS A 128 12.45 -31.41 -0.38
C LYS A 128 11.59 -30.36 -1.12
N ARG A 129 10.31 -30.60 -1.39
CA ARG A 129 9.40 -29.79 -2.17
C ARG A 129 9.24 -28.43 -1.49
N LEU A 130 9.24 -28.39 -0.16
CA LEU A 130 9.09 -27.21 0.70
C LEU A 130 10.39 -26.43 0.97
N SER A 131 11.52 -26.76 0.34
CA SER A 131 12.77 -26.04 0.61
C SER A 131 12.67 -24.57 0.14
N VAL A 132 12.59 -23.64 1.09
CA VAL A 132 12.69 -22.19 0.87
C VAL A 132 14.16 -21.82 0.72
N ASN A 133 14.48 -20.96 -0.25
CA ASN A 133 15.84 -20.44 -0.43
C ASN A 133 16.19 -19.51 0.74
N PHE A 134 17.36 -19.69 1.34
CA PHE A 134 17.88 -18.83 2.41
C PHE A 134 17.77 -17.33 2.08
N GLY A 135 18.17 -16.91 0.87
CA GLY A 135 18.06 -15.51 0.47
C GLY A 135 16.62 -14.98 0.40
N PHE A 136 15.64 -15.84 0.14
CA PHE A 136 14.22 -15.47 0.17
C PHE A 136 13.74 -15.24 1.61
N VAL A 137 14.19 -16.09 2.56
CA VAL A 137 13.90 -15.90 3.99
C VAL A 137 14.48 -14.58 4.49
N ILE A 138 15.72 -14.26 4.12
CA ILE A 138 16.34 -12.99 4.52
C ILE A 138 15.60 -11.78 3.94
N MET A 139 15.21 -11.84 2.67
CA MET A 139 14.40 -10.79 2.03
C MET A 139 13.06 -10.58 2.74
N ALA A 140 12.40 -11.67 3.17
CA ALA A 140 11.17 -11.56 3.94
C ALA A 140 11.39 -11.00 5.34
N LEU A 141 12.45 -11.44 6.02
CA LEU A 141 12.83 -10.96 7.34
C LEU A 141 13.11 -9.45 7.33
N THR A 142 13.82 -8.92 6.33
CA THR A 142 14.08 -7.48 6.23
C THR A 142 12.81 -6.68 5.99
N GLY A 143 11.86 -7.19 5.20
CA GLY A 143 10.53 -6.60 5.05
C GLY A 143 9.76 -6.54 6.37
N PHE A 144 9.77 -7.62 7.14
CA PHE A 144 9.15 -7.64 8.48
C PHE A 144 9.82 -6.67 9.44
N VAL A 145 11.15 -6.54 9.39
CA VAL A 145 11.88 -5.57 10.21
C VAL A 145 11.46 -4.14 9.86
N ALA A 146 11.36 -3.78 8.57
CA ALA A 146 10.86 -2.47 8.16
C ALA A 146 9.44 -2.18 8.68
N MET A 147 8.56 -3.19 8.65
CA MET A 147 7.22 -3.11 9.21
C MET A 147 7.23 -2.87 10.73
N VAL A 148 8.00 -3.66 11.50
CA VAL A 148 8.09 -3.54 12.97
C VAL A 148 8.65 -2.17 13.37
N VAL A 149 9.66 -1.69 12.64
CA VAL A 149 10.25 -0.38 12.92
C VAL A 149 9.27 0.76 12.64
N ARG A 150 8.56 0.75 11.50
CA ARG A 150 7.50 1.76 11.24
C ARG A 150 6.36 1.68 12.25
N PHE A 151 5.98 0.49 12.66
CA PHE A 151 4.99 0.31 13.71
C PHE A 151 5.45 0.92 15.04
N TYR A 152 6.73 0.78 15.41
CA TYR A 152 7.28 1.46 16.59
C TYR A 152 7.24 2.99 16.47
N LEU A 153 7.44 3.53 15.26
CA LEU A 153 7.37 4.97 14.98
C LEU A 153 5.94 5.52 14.94
N PHE A 154 4.92 4.67 14.91
CA PHE A 154 3.51 5.08 14.89
C PHE A 154 3.07 5.95 16.10
N LYS A 155 3.86 5.97 17.17
CA LYS A 155 3.62 6.87 18.32
C LYS A 155 3.91 8.35 18.01
N TYR A 156 4.61 8.64 16.92
CA TYR A 156 4.95 9.99 16.47
C TYR A 156 4.08 10.45 15.29
N ASP A 157 3.15 9.61 14.82
CA ASP A 157 2.32 9.88 13.65
C ASP A 157 1.13 10.79 13.99
N ASN A 158 0.98 11.86 13.20
CA ASN A 158 -0.08 12.87 13.25
C ASN A 158 -1.00 12.82 12.01
N TYR A 159 -0.85 11.81 11.14
CA TYR A 159 -1.64 11.73 9.90
C TYR A 159 -3.09 11.32 10.19
N GLN A 160 -3.32 10.47 11.18
CA GLN A 160 -4.66 10.04 11.57
C GLN A 160 -5.60 11.23 11.91
N LEU A 161 -6.78 11.28 11.25
CA LEU A 161 -7.79 12.35 11.36
C LEU A 161 -7.31 13.75 10.92
N SER A 162 -6.22 13.84 10.17
CA SER A 162 -5.83 15.08 9.49
C SER A 162 -6.72 15.36 8.27
N GLU A 163 -6.65 16.56 7.71
CA GLU A 163 -7.39 16.93 6.49
C GLU A 163 -7.04 16.02 5.30
N SER A 164 -5.76 15.68 5.13
CA SER A 164 -5.33 14.75 4.07
C SER A 164 -5.90 13.35 4.29
N TRP A 165 -5.98 12.88 5.53
CA TRP A 165 -6.60 11.60 5.86
C TRP A 165 -8.09 11.55 5.50
N PHE A 166 -8.84 12.62 5.79
CA PHE A 166 -10.26 12.68 5.40
C PHE A 166 -10.46 12.74 3.88
N SER A 167 -9.60 13.48 3.17
CA SER A 167 -9.61 13.53 1.71
C SER A 167 -9.37 12.15 1.10
N GLU A 168 -8.35 11.43 1.56
CA GLU A 168 -8.03 10.08 1.07
C GLU A 168 -9.10 9.04 1.42
N LEU A 169 -9.72 9.17 2.61
CA LEU A 169 -10.86 8.35 2.97
C LEU A 169 -12.05 8.55 2.02
N ALA A 170 -12.32 9.80 1.63
CA ALA A 170 -13.39 10.12 0.69
C ALA A 170 -13.11 9.50 -0.69
N ILE A 171 -11.87 9.56 -1.18
CA ILE A 171 -11.45 8.93 -2.43
C ILE A 171 -11.62 7.40 -2.36
N LEU A 172 -11.14 6.78 -1.27
CA LEU A 172 -11.21 5.33 -1.08
C LEU A 172 -12.68 4.84 -1.04
N LYS A 173 -13.55 5.55 -0.32
CA LYS A 173 -14.99 5.28 -0.33
C LYS A 173 -15.63 5.55 -1.70
N GLY A 174 -15.17 6.56 -2.43
CA GLY A 174 -15.60 6.90 -3.79
C GLY A 174 -15.33 5.77 -4.79
N ILE A 175 -14.17 5.13 -4.74
CA ILE A 175 -13.85 3.97 -5.59
C ILE A 175 -14.80 2.80 -5.29
N SER A 176 -15.12 2.55 -4.02
CA SER A 176 -16.12 1.54 -3.63
C SER A 176 -17.54 1.90 -4.13
N GLN A 177 -17.83 3.19 -4.37
CA GLN A 177 -19.03 3.69 -5.03
C GLN A 177 -18.89 3.80 -6.56
N GLN A 178 -17.85 3.18 -7.15
CA GLN A 178 -17.67 3.10 -8.59
C GLN A 178 -17.34 4.46 -9.23
N LYS A 179 -16.78 5.38 -8.42
CA LYS A 179 -16.28 6.68 -8.88
C LYS A 179 -14.76 6.64 -8.91
N TRP A 180 -14.20 6.47 -10.11
CA TRP A 180 -12.77 6.60 -10.36
C TRP A 180 -12.39 8.02 -10.79
N LEU A 181 -13.20 8.56 -11.70
CA LEU A 181 -13.04 9.89 -12.26
C LEU A 181 -14.00 10.80 -11.48
N SER A 182 -13.46 11.54 -10.52
CA SER A 182 -14.17 12.56 -9.78
C SER A 182 -13.66 13.94 -10.20
N ASN A 183 -14.37 14.98 -9.78
CA ASN A 183 -13.97 16.37 -10.00
C ASN A 183 -12.66 16.74 -9.27
N ASP A 184 -12.22 15.89 -8.34
CA ASP A 184 -10.94 16.04 -7.67
C ASP A 184 -9.81 15.59 -8.61
N ALA A 185 -8.91 16.52 -8.88
CA ALA A 185 -7.91 16.42 -9.93
C ALA A 185 -6.71 15.52 -9.56
N GLY A 186 -6.93 14.35 -8.94
CA GLY A 186 -5.88 13.44 -8.47
C GLY A 186 -5.86 12.08 -9.18
N ALA A 187 -4.68 11.48 -9.31
CA ALA A 187 -4.55 10.06 -9.65
C ALA A 187 -4.97 9.21 -8.46
N VAL A 188 -5.74 8.14 -8.68
CA VAL A 188 -6.34 7.33 -7.58
C VAL A 188 -5.88 5.87 -7.58
N GLY A 189 -4.85 5.52 -8.37
CA GLY A 189 -4.43 4.14 -8.55
C GLY A 189 -3.83 3.48 -7.31
N GLN A 190 -3.20 4.23 -6.39
CA GLN A 190 -2.83 3.69 -5.08
C GLN A 190 -4.08 3.29 -4.28
N HIS A 191 -5.10 4.14 -4.30
CA HIS A 191 -6.34 3.94 -3.57
C HIS A 191 -7.12 2.73 -4.11
N ALA A 192 -6.95 2.41 -5.39
CA ALA A 192 -7.45 1.15 -5.97
C ALA A 192 -6.80 -0.10 -5.34
N LEU A 193 -5.50 -0.06 -5.03
CA LEU A 193 -4.84 -1.15 -4.29
C LEU A 193 -5.29 -1.20 -2.83
N MET A 194 -5.52 -0.04 -2.21
CA MET A 194 -6.06 0.05 -0.85
C MET A 194 -7.45 -0.57 -0.76
N THR A 195 -8.39 -0.19 -1.64
CA THR A 195 -9.74 -0.80 -1.66
C THR A 195 -9.72 -2.29 -1.98
N PHE A 196 -8.80 -2.74 -2.85
CA PHE A 196 -8.64 -4.17 -3.10
C PHE A 196 -8.17 -4.91 -1.84
N TYR A 197 -7.22 -4.33 -1.11
CA TYR A 197 -6.74 -4.86 0.17
C TYR A 197 -7.84 -4.85 1.25
N GLU A 198 -8.62 -3.77 1.35
CA GLU A 198 -9.80 -3.64 2.22
C GLU A 198 -10.79 -4.78 1.96
N LYS A 199 -11.25 -4.93 0.72
CA LYS A 199 -12.23 -5.96 0.32
C LYS A 199 -11.71 -7.38 0.58
N MET A 200 -10.44 -7.65 0.26
CA MET A 200 -9.86 -9.00 0.43
C MET A 200 -9.61 -9.39 1.89
N THR A 201 -9.34 -8.43 2.77
CA THR A 201 -9.06 -8.69 4.19
C THR A 201 -10.27 -8.47 5.11
N GLY A 202 -11.29 -7.76 4.64
CA GLY A 202 -12.49 -7.42 5.41
C GLY A 202 -12.21 -6.49 6.59
N ILE A 203 -11.19 -5.64 6.48
CA ILE A 203 -10.93 -4.56 7.45
C ILE A 203 -11.64 -3.29 6.98
N SER A 204 -11.85 -2.32 7.88
CA SER A 204 -12.53 -1.08 7.52
C SER A 204 -11.63 -0.15 6.67
N PRO A 205 -12.22 0.76 5.88
CA PRO A 205 -11.51 1.82 5.15
C PRO A 205 -10.53 2.63 6.01
N GLU A 206 -10.92 2.94 7.24
CA GLU A 206 -10.14 3.77 8.16
C GLU A 206 -8.84 3.08 8.58
N ILE A 207 -8.91 1.77 8.86
CA ILE A 207 -7.74 0.94 9.20
C ILE A 207 -6.87 0.70 7.97
N THR A 208 -7.52 0.60 6.81
CA THR A 208 -6.83 0.39 5.55
C THR A 208 -5.84 1.53 5.28
N LEU A 209 -6.23 2.78 5.42
CA LEU A 209 -5.35 3.94 5.19
C LEU A 209 -4.05 3.85 5.99
N GLU A 210 -4.13 3.51 7.27
CA GLU A 210 -2.94 3.45 8.15
C GLU A 210 -2.12 2.18 7.99
N SER A 211 -2.79 1.02 7.87
CA SER A 211 -2.08 -0.25 7.70
C SER A 211 -1.39 -0.36 6.33
N PHE A 212 -1.88 0.36 5.33
CA PHE A 212 -1.33 0.33 3.98
C PHE A 212 0.05 1.00 3.88
N GLY A 213 0.32 2.09 4.60
CA GLY A 213 1.66 2.69 4.65
C GLY A 213 2.72 1.74 5.24
N ILE A 214 2.30 0.87 6.17
CA ILE A 214 3.14 -0.20 6.73
C ILE A 214 3.34 -1.33 5.70
N LEU A 215 2.27 -1.76 5.02
CA LEU A 215 2.34 -2.75 3.94
C LEU A 215 3.24 -2.29 2.79
N GLN A 216 3.15 -1.01 2.43
CA GLN A 216 3.96 -0.38 1.40
C GLN A 216 5.45 -0.43 1.77
N ALA A 217 5.80 -0.17 3.04
CA ALA A 217 7.16 -0.33 3.55
C ALA A 217 7.71 -1.72 3.29
N PHE A 218 6.90 -2.73 3.67
CA PHE A 218 7.23 -4.12 3.51
C PHE A 218 7.50 -4.44 2.04
N ILE A 219 6.56 -4.12 1.14
CA ILE A 219 6.70 -4.37 -0.29
C ILE A 219 7.95 -3.69 -0.85
N LEU A 220 8.19 -2.42 -0.49
CA LEU A 220 9.32 -1.65 -0.98
C LEU A 220 10.66 -2.24 -0.51
N SER A 221 10.76 -2.73 0.73
CA SER A 221 11.93 -3.47 1.20
C SER A 221 12.20 -4.72 0.36
N PHE A 222 11.16 -5.48 -0.04
CA PHE A 222 11.33 -6.61 -0.97
C PHE A 222 11.87 -6.16 -2.33
N ILE A 223 11.34 -5.05 -2.86
CA ILE A 223 11.75 -4.52 -4.17
C ILE A 223 13.18 -3.99 -4.14
N ILE A 224 13.60 -3.25 -3.10
CA ILE A 224 14.97 -2.78 -2.93
C ILE A 224 15.93 -3.99 -2.83
N PHE A 225 15.57 -5.02 -2.05
CA PHE A 225 16.37 -6.24 -1.93
C PHE A 225 16.58 -6.89 -3.30
N TRP A 226 15.48 -7.12 -4.01
CA TRP A 226 15.51 -7.73 -5.34
C TRP A 226 16.28 -6.88 -6.35
N PHE A 227 16.05 -5.57 -6.35
CA PHE A 227 16.74 -4.62 -7.24
C PHE A 227 18.24 -4.71 -7.04
N MET A 228 18.72 -4.63 -5.80
CA MET A 228 20.14 -4.73 -5.49
C MET A 228 20.74 -6.10 -5.81
N ASN A 229 19.98 -7.18 -5.63
CA ASN A 229 20.41 -8.53 -5.98
C ASN A 229 20.65 -8.64 -7.48
N ILE A 230 19.69 -8.17 -8.28
CA ILE A 230 19.79 -8.19 -9.74
C ILE A 230 20.90 -7.28 -10.23
N MET A 231 21.04 -6.07 -9.69
CA MET A 231 21.97 -5.06 -10.19
C MET A 231 23.42 -5.38 -9.84
N THR A 232 23.69 -5.87 -8.62
CA THR A 232 25.06 -6.17 -8.16
C THR A 232 25.49 -7.62 -8.40
N GLY A 233 24.53 -8.53 -8.57
CA GLY A 233 24.75 -9.98 -8.63
C GLY A 233 25.06 -10.62 -7.26
N SER A 234 25.07 -9.85 -6.18
CA SER A 234 25.19 -10.38 -4.82
C SER A 234 23.87 -11.00 -4.38
N LYS A 235 23.91 -12.24 -3.87
CA LYS A 235 22.70 -12.98 -3.52
C LYS A 235 22.00 -12.45 -2.26
N VAL A 236 22.77 -12.04 -1.25
CA VAL A 236 22.23 -11.73 0.09
C VAL A 236 22.87 -10.50 0.73
N THR A 237 24.20 -10.39 0.80
CA THR A 237 24.89 -9.40 1.64
C THR A 237 24.60 -7.94 1.27
N VAL A 238 24.83 -7.56 0.01
CA VAL A 238 24.60 -6.18 -0.46
C VAL A 238 23.11 -5.83 -0.48
N PRO A 239 22.22 -6.71 -0.99
CA PRO A 239 20.78 -6.51 -0.87
C PRO A 239 20.32 -6.27 0.58
N LEU A 240 20.82 -7.08 1.51
CA LEU A 240 20.52 -6.96 2.94
C LEU A 240 20.91 -5.57 3.44
N MET A 241 22.17 -5.17 3.24
CA MET A 241 22.67 -3.88 3.72
C MET A 241 21.86 -2.70 3.16
N ALA A 242 21.58 -2.68 1.85
CA ALA A 242 20.77 -1.63 1.24
C ALA A 242 19.34 -1.56 1.82
N THR A 243 18.73 -2.72 2.08
CA THR A 243 17.37 -2.77 2.62
C THR A 243 17.31 -2.42 4.09
N LEU A 244 18.33 -2.76 4.86
CA LEU A 244 18.45 -2.33 6.26
C LEU A 244 18.72 -0.83 6.35
N SER A 245 19.43 -0.24 5.40
CA SER A 245 19.56 1.22 5.32
C SER A 245 18.21 1.90 5.20
N PHE A 246 17.34 1.39 4.31
CA PHE A 246 15.97 1.88 4.15
C PHE A 246 15.11 1.64 5.41
N ALA A 247 15.28 0.47 6.05
CA ALA A 247 14.46 0.10 7.21
C ALA A 247 14.85 0.83 8.49
N PHE A 248 16.12 1.23 8.65
CA PHE A 248 16.64 1.73 9.91
C PHE A 248 17.11 3.18 9.91
N PHE A 249 17.73 3.71 8.85
CA PHE A 249 18.42 5.01 8.92
C PHE A 249 17.53 6.20 8.55
N PHE A 250 16.50 6.48 9.37
CA PHE A 250 15.60 7.63 9.18
C PHE A 250 16.31 8.98 9.37
N ASN A 251 17.48 9.00 10.01
CA ASN A 251 18.28 10.21 10.23
C ASN A 251 19.17 10.61 9.05
N LEU A 252 19.32 9.74 8.05
CA LEU A 252 20.14 9.95 6.85
C LEU A 252 19.28 10.18 5.60
N VAL A 253 17.99 10.44 5.78
CA VAL A 253 17.04 10.62 4.69
C VAL A 253 16.01 11.69 5.07
N PRO A 254 15.51 12.48 4.09
CA PRO A 254 14.42 13.40 4.33
C PRO A 254 13.12 12.59 4.42
N ILE A 255 12.62 12.34 5.63
CA ILE A 255 11.38 11.61 5.86
C ILE A 255 10.58 12.27 6.97
N ASN A 256 9.31 12.52 6.70
CA ASN A 256 8.41 13.09 7.68
C ASN A 256 7.92 12.01 8.66
N LEU A 257 8.50 11.97 9.86
CA LEU A 257 8.10 11.02 10.91
C LEU A 257 6.64 11.19 11.35
N SER A 258 6.08 12.40 11.21
CA SER A 258 4.69 12.69 11.56
C SER A 258 3.67 12.13 10.56
N GLN A 259 4.12 11.67 9.40
CA GLN A 259 3.30 11.03 8.36
C GLN A 259 3.84 9.64 8.00
N ILE A 260 4.42 8.91 8.96
CA ILE A 260 5.08 7.63 8.70
C ILE A 260 4.12 6.52 8.26
N THR A 261 2.84 6.62 8.66
CA THR A 261 1.78 5.69 8.23
C THR A 261 1.01 6.14 7.00
N HIS A 262 1.20 7.37 6.56
CA HIS A 262 0.61 7.88 5.33
C HIS A 262 1.16 7.10 4.14
N GLY A 263 0.28 6.42 3.41
CA GLY A 263 0.66 5.76 2.16
C GLY A 263 0.95 6.79 1.08
N LYS A 264 2.18 6.86 0.59
CA LYS A 264 2.59 7.84 -0.44
C LYS A 264 2.49 7.27 -1.85
N GLU A 265 1.76 7.92 -2.75
CA GLU A 265 1.53 7.44 -4.12
C GLU A 265 2.83 7.26 -4.91
N THR A 266 3.75 8.21 -4.75
CA THR A 266 5.12 8.17 -5.30
C THR A 266 5.89 6.91 -4.89
N LEU A 267 5.86 6.58 -3.59
CA LEU A 267 6.50 5.36 -3.04
C LEU A 267 5.82 4.08 -3.55
N MET A 268 4.51 4.11 -3.82
CA MET A 268 3.78 2.94 -4.34
C MET A 268 4.15 2.73 -5.81
N ALA A 269 4.19 3.80 -6.60
CA ALA A 269 4.67 3.78 -7.96
C ALA A 269 6.11 3.25 -8.04
N LEU A 270 7.00 3.61 -7.09
CA LEU A 270 8.36 3.06 -7.03
C LEU A 270 8.43 1.53 -6.95
N THR A 271 7.43 0.87 -6.34
CA THR A 271 7.37 -0.60 -6.29
C THR A 271 7.23 -1.23 -7.68
N LEU A 272 6.79 -0.45 -8.69
CA LEU A 272 6.67 -0.83 -10.09
C LEU A 272 7.74 -0.17 -10.97
N VAL A 273 8.12 1.07 -10.69
CA VAL A 273 9.16 1.82 -11.43
C VAL A 273 10.51 1.13 -11.32
N LEU A 274 10.95 0.70 -10.12
CA LEU A 274 12.24 0.01 -9.95
C LEU A 274 12.30 -1.31 -10.76
N PRO A 275 11.26 -2.19 -10.73
CA PRO A 275 11.16 -3.30 -11.67
C PRO A 275 11.18 -2.89 -13.15
N ALA A 276 10.43 -1.87 -13.55
CA ALA A 276 10.42 -1.39 -14.93
C ALA A 276 11.82 -0.96 -15.38
N MET A 277 12.57 -0.23 -14.55
CA MET A 277 13.96 0.15 -14.78
C MET A 277 14.86 -1.07 -15.01
N VAL A 278 14.71 -2.11 -14.19
CA VAL A 278 15.43 -3.37 -14.36
C VAL A 278 15.02 -4.09 -15.66
N TYR A 279 13.74 -4.09 -16.03
CA TYR A 279 13.26 -4.75 -17.25
C TYR A 279 13.65 -4.04 -18.55
N ILE A 280 13.93 -2.75 -18.50
CA ILE A 280 14.52 -2.00 -19.61
C ILE A 280 15.95 -2.50 -19.88
N TYR A 281 16.76 -2.67 -18.82
CA TYR A 281 18.14 -3.17 -18.94
C TYR A 281 18.24 -4.68 -19.16
N LYS A 282 17.39 -5.45 -18.47
CA LYS A 282 17.45 -6.91 -18.39
C LYS A 282 16.12 -7.52 -18.85
N PRO A 283 15.78 -7.41 -20.15
CA PRO A 283 14.48 -7.79 -20.68
C PRO A 283 14.15 -9.28 -20.53
N TRP A 284 15.18 -10.14 -20.40
CA TRP A 284 15.00 -11.58 -20.20
C TRP A 284 14.34 -11.94 -18.85
N LEU A 285 14.33 -11.02 -17.87
CA LEU A 285 13.63 -11.24 -16.60
C LEU A 285 12.10 -11.19 -16.76
N LEU A 286 11.60 -10.51 -17.79
CA LEU A 286 10.16 -10.36 -18.07
C LEU A 286 9.68 -11.27 -19.23
N TYR A 287 10.56 -11.51 -20.21
CA TYR A 287 10.31 -12.34 -21.39
C TYR A 287 10.26 -13.84 -21.03
N ALA A 288 9.14 -14.49 -21.35
CA ALA A 288 8.95 -15.93 -21.11
C ALA A 288 9.15 -16.81 -22.37
N ARG A 289 9.12 -16.23 -23.59
CA ARG A 289 9.27 -16.96 -24.87
C ARG A 289 9.10 -16.11 -26.14
N SER A 290 8.45 -14.94 -26.06
CA SER A 290 8.24 -14.07 -27.22
C SER A 290 8.44 -12.58 -26.93
N SER A 291 8.93 -11.84 -27.92
CA SER A 291 9.13 -10.39 -27.83
C SER A 291 7.80 -9.61 -27.71
N ARG A 292 6.67 -10.19 -28.14
CA ARG A 292 5.31 -9.63 -27.96
C ARG A 292 4.89 -9.67 -26.49
N THR A 293 5.15 -10.78 -25.81
CA THR A 293 4.86 -10.95 -24.38
C THR A 293 5.63 -9.95 -23.52
N TYR A 294 6.84 -9.57 -23.91
CA TYR A 294 7.58 -8.50 -23.24
C TYR A 294 6.84 -7.17 -23.35
N THR A 295 6.48 -6.77 -24.58
CA THR A 295 5.79 -5.50 -24.84
C THR A 295 4.45 -5.42 -24.11
N SER A 296 3.65 -6.48 -24.09
CA SER A 296 2.35 -6.47 -23.40
C SER A 296 2.50 -6.33 -21.89
N LYS A 297 3.46 -7.04 -21.29
CA LYS A 297 3.69 -6.97 -19.83
C LYS A 297 4.23 -5.60 -19.41
N ILE A 298 5.22 -5.06 -20.13
CA ILE A 298 5.79 -3.76 -19.79
C ILE A 298 4.79 -2.62 -20.03
N PHE A 299 3.92 -2.76 -21.04
CA PHE A 299 2.80 -1.84 -21.25
C PHE A 299 1.86 -1.81 -20.04
N VAL A 300 1.39 -2.97 -19.56
CA VAL A 300 0.53 -3.05 -18.38
C VAL A 300 1.20 -2.45 -17.13
N ILE A 301 2.52 -2.65 -16.97
CA ILE A 301 3.29 -2.03 -15.89
C ILE A 301 3.28 -0.50 -16.00
N PHE A 302 3.54 0.06 -17.18
CA PHE A 302 3.50 1.52 -17.37
C PHE A 302 2.09 2.09 -17.23
N THR A 303 1.05 1.39 -17.69
CA THR A 303 -0.34 1.81 -17.47
C THR A 303 -0.66 1.86 -15.98
N ALA A 304 -0.23 0.86 -15.20
CA ALA A 304 -0.42 0.89 -13.76
C ALA A 304 0.36 2.01 -13.07
N ILE A 305 1.61 2.28 -13.47
CA ILE A 305 2.37 3.43 -12.95
C ILE A 305 1.65 4.73 -13.24
N ALA A 306 1.16 4.92 -14.47
CA ALA A 306 0.41 6.10 -14.88
C ALA A 306 -0.91 6.29 -14.11
N LEU A 307 -1.58 5.20 -13.74
CA LEU A 307 -2.79 5.24 -12.91
C LEU A 307 -2.50 5.49 -11.43
N ILE A 308 -1.35 5.03 -10.92
CA ILE A 308 -0.95 5.21 -9.52
C ILE A 308 -0.48 6.64 -9.27
N ASP A 309 0.45 7.14 -10.08
CA ASP A 309 1.09 8.43 -9.85
C ASP A 309 1.60 9.05 -11.16
N VAL A 310 1.06 10.23 -11.50
CA VAL A 310 1.45 10.98 -12.69
C VAL A 310 2.83 11.64 -12.52
N TYR A 311 3.23 12.02 -11.29
CA TYR A 311 4.55 12.57 -11.03
C TYR A 311 5.64 11.55 -11.37
N SER A 312 5.52 10.30 -10.91
CA SER A 312 6.42 9.21 -11.26
C SER A 312 6.49 8.96 -12.77
N LEU A 313 5.36 9.09 -13.48
CA LEU A 313 5.28 8.88 -14.92
C LEU A 313 6.02 9.95 -15.73
N ILE A 314 5.87 11.22 -15.35
CA ILE A 314 6.36 12.38 -16.12
C ILE A 314 7.74 12.85 -15.63
N VAL A 315 8.02 12.78 -14.32
CA VAL A 315 9.25 13.30 -13.72
C VAL A 315 10.30 12.21 -13.50
N LEU A 316 9.92 11.06 -12.93
CA LEU A 316 10.91 10.01 -12.57
C LEU A 316 11.32 9.12 -13.74
N ILE A 317 10.37 8.64 -14.56
CA ILE A 317 10.69 7.70 -15.64
C ILE A 317 11.50 8.33 -16.79
N PRO A 318 11.18 9.54 -17.32
CA PRO A 318 11.85 10.05 -18.52
C PRO A 318 13.36 10.26 -18.37
N PRO A 319 13.88 10.85 -17.28
CA PRO A 319 15.32 10.97 -17.07
C PRO A 319 16.02 9.61 -17.08
N PHE A 320 15.39 8.57 -16.51
CA PHE A 320 15.93 7.22 -16.54
C PHE A 320 15.98 6.65 -17.97
N ILE A 321 14.91 6.80 -18.75
CA ILE A 321 14.87 6.34 -20.14
C ILE A 321 15.96 7.01 -20.98
N LEU A 322 16.19 8.31 -20.77
CA LEU A 322 17.25 9.08 -21.43
C LEU A 322 18.63 8.54 -21.06
N VAL A 323 18.94 8.42 -19.77
CA VAL A 323 20.22 7.85 -19.31
C VAL A 323 20.38 6.41 -19.80
N ALA A 324 19.31 5.62 -19.82
CA ALA A 324 19.35 4.22 -20.23
C ALA A 324 19.67 4.02 -21.72
N SER A 325 19.38 5.01 -22.56
CA SER A 325 19.75 4.96 -23.99
C SER A 325 21.26 4.81 -24.20
N PHE A 326 22.08 5.44 -23.35
CA PHE A 326 23.54 5.46 -23.48
C PHE A 326 24.22 4.18 -22.99
N PHE A 327 23.63 3.52 -21.99
CA PHE A 327 24.24 2.35 -21.34
C PHE A 327 23.64 1.01 -21.77
N THR A 328 22.58 1.01 -22.60
CA THR A 328 21.98 -0.23 -23.12
C THR A 328 22.89 -0.90 -24.15
N SER A 329 23.17 -2.20 -23.96
CA SER A 329 23.93 -3.01 -24.93
C SER A 329 23.22 -3.11 -26.28
N LYS A 330 23.99 -3.16 -27.38
CA LYS A 330 23.48 -3.30 -28.77
C LYS A 330 22.48 -4.45 -28.91
N ASN A 331 22.70 -5.56 -28.20
CA ASN A 331 21.84 -6.75 -28.26
C ASN A 331 20.44 -6.51 -27.65
N TYR A 332 20.32 -5.61 -26.68
CA TYR A 332 19.07 -5.31 -25.98
C TYR A 332 18.38 -4.03 -26.47
N ARG A 333 18.99 -3.30 -27.41
CA ARG A 333 18.46 -2.03 -27.94
C ARG A 333 17.05 -2.17 -28.56
N ARG A 334 16.73 -3.32 -29.17
CA ARG A 334 15.37 -3.60 -29.67
C ARG A 334 14.32 -3.64 -28.56
N PHE A 335 14.68 -4.14 -27.37
CA PHE A 335 13.78 -4.20 -26.22
C PHE A 335 13.64 -2.83 -25.56
N TYR A 336 14.72 -2.04 -25.51
CA TYR A 336 14.67 -0.64 -25.08
C TYR A 336 13.64 0.16 -25.89
N PHE A 337 13.70 0.12 -27.22
CA PHE A 337 12.72 0.83 -28.06
C PHE A 337 11.28 0.31 -27.90
N ARG A 338 11.11 -0.99 -27.61
CA ARG A 338 9.79 -1.54 -27.28
C ARG A 338 9.26 -1.05 -25.94
N ALA A 339 10.14 -0.90 -24.95
CA ALA A 339 9.77 -0.30 -23.67
C ALA A 339 9.43 1.18 -23.83
N LEU A 340 10.20 1.94 -24.62
CA LEU A 340 9.89 3.33 -24.96
C LEU A 340 8.53 3.45 -25.65
N LYS A 341 8.25 2.61 -26.66
CA LYS A 341 6.95 2.57 -27.32
C LYS A 341 5.81 2.24 -26.35
N ALA A 342 6.02 1.28 -25.45
CA ALA A 342 5.04 0.90 -24.46
C ALA A 342 4.78 2.02 -23.44
N TYR A 343 5.82 2.72 -23.01
CA TYR A 343 5.73 3.91 -22.17
C TYR A 343 4.89 5.00 -22.86
N SER A 344 5.25 5.39 -24.08
CA SER A 344 4.50 6.42 -24.83
C SER A 344 3.03 6.03 -25.06
N LEU A 345 2.76 4.75 -25.36
CA LEU A 345 1.39 4.24 -25.54
C LEU A 345 0.60 4.29 -24.23
N ALA A 346 1.21 3.88 -23.11
CA ALA A 346 0.55 3.87 -21.80
C ALA A 346 0.25 5.30 -21.32
N THR A 347 1.23 6.20 -21.45
CA THR A 347 1.06 7.63 -21.13
C THR A 347 -0.06 8.24 -21.97
N GLY A 348 -0.04 8.02 -23.29
CA GLY A 348 -1.09 8.54 -24.18
C GLY A 348 -2.48 7.99 -23.87
N LEU A 349 -2.59 6.70 -23.49
CA LEU A 349 -3.86 6.08 -23.13
C LEU A 349 -4.42 6.68 -21.84
N VAL A 350 -3.64 6.72 -20.76
CA VAL A 350 -4.12 7.18 -19.46
C VAL A 350 -4.42 8.67 -19.48
N LEU A 351 -3.49 9.50 -19.98
CA LEU A 351 -3.73 10.94 -20.10
C LEU A 351 -4.88 11.23 -21.05
N GLY A 352 -5.05 10.44 -22.11
CA GLY A 352 -6.18 10.56 -23.04
C GLY A 352 -7.53 10.30 -22.37
N VAL A 353 -7.64 9.29 -21.50
CA VAL A 353 -8.88 9.03 -20.74
C VAL A 353 -9.21 10.19 -19.81
N TYR A 354 -8.23 10.68 -19.05
CA TYR A 354 -8.44 11.83 -18.16
C TYR A 354 -8.81 13.09 -18.95
N ALA A 355 -8.11 13.37 -20.07
CA ALA A 355 -8.42 14.52 -20.93
C ALA A 355 -9.85 14.48 -21.49
N LEU A 356 -10.33 13.31 -21.92
CA LEU A 356 -11.70 13.14 -22.41
C LEU A 356 -12.74 13.38 -21.30
N HIS A 357 -12.47 12.89 -20.08
CA HIS A 357 -13.35 13.10 -18.95
C HIS A 357 -13.44 14.57 -18.54
N PHE A 358 -12.30 15.24 -18.36
CA PHE A 358 -12.29 16.66 -17.98
C PHE A 358 -12.89 17.55 -19.08
N TYR A 359 -12.71 17.19 -20.35
CA TYR A 359 -13.39 17.87 -21.45
C TYR A 359 -14.92 17.77 -21.35
N HIS A 360 -15.44 16.60 -20.96
CA HIS A 360 -16.87 16.38 -20.77
C HIS A 360 -17.43 17.14 -19.56
N GLU A 361 -16.69 17.19 -18.46
CA GLU A 361 -17.08 17.90 -17.23
C GLU A 361 -16.85 19.42 -17.28
N GLY A 362 -16.29 19.94 -18.38
CA GLY A 362 -16.01 21.37 -18.54
C GLY A 362 -14.87 21.90 -17.66
N ILE A 363 -13.97 21.01 -17.22
CA ILE A 363 -12.83 21.31 -16.36
C ILE A 363 -11.55 21.38 -17.21
N ASP A 364 -10.63 22.29 -16.86
CA ASP A 364 -9.36 22.40 -17.57
C ASP A 364 -8.44 21.21 -17.25
N PHE A 365 -8.10 20.41 -18.28
CA PHE A 365 -7.16 19.29 -18.18
C PHE A 365 -5.78 19.73 -17.67
N PHE A 366 -5.36 20.98 -17.93
CA PHE A 366 -4.08 21.46 -17.43
C PHE A 366 -4.06 21.56 -15.89
N GLN A 367 -5.21 21.86 -15.27
CA GLN A 367 -5.33 21.85 -13.81
C GLN A 367 -5.05 20.45 -13.26
N PHE A 368 -5.50 19.39 -13.93
CA PHE A 368 -5.17 18.00 -13.56
C PHE A 368 -3.67 17.69 -13.62
N ILE A 369 -2.97 18.15 -14.65
CA ILE A 369 -1.52 17.94 -14.71
C ILE A 369 -0.82 18.70 -13.57
N VAL A 370 -1.22 19.94 -13.31
CA VAL A 370 -0.61 20.76 -12.26
C VAL A 370 -0.87 20.19 -10.86
N SER A 371 -2.10 19.75 -10.57
CA SER A 371 -2.47 19.19 -9.26
C SER A 371 -1.78 17.87 -8.95
N ASN A 372 -1.39 17.09 -9.96
CA ASN A 372 -0.63 15.85 -9.76
C ASN A 372 0.89 16.07 -9.77
N LEU A 373 1.38 17.18 -10.35
CA LEU A 373 2.80 17.51 -10.35
C LEU A 373 3.23 18.36 -9.15
N LEU A 374 2.28 19.05 -8.51
CA LEU A 374 2.48 19.88 -7.33
C LEU A 374 1.54 19.40 -6.23
N SER A 375 2.09 18.81 -5.16
CA SER A 375 1.29 18.31 -4.06
C SER A 375 1.29 19.29 -2.89
N VAL A 376 0.10 19.77 -2.55
CA VAL A 376 -0.12 20.61 -1.35
C VAL A 376 0.02 19.79 -0.06
N THR A 377 -0.05 18.45 -0.14
CA THR A 377 -0.06 17.55 1.02
C THR A 377 1.30 16.95 1.36
N SER A 378 2.25 16.97 0.41
CA SER A 378 3.64 16.58 0.66
C SER A 378 4.35 17.73 1.37
N SER A 379 4.78 17.51 2.61
CA SER A 379 5.56 18.47 3.36
C SER A 379 6.89 17.84 3.80
N THR A 380 8.00 18.46 3.40
CA THR A 380 9.31 18.03 3.86
C THR A 380 9.55 18.53 5.28
N TYR A 381 9.52 17.60 6.24
CA TYR A 381 9.98 17.85 7.60
C TYR A 381 11.40 17.28 7.77
N THR A 382 12.33 18.11 8.22
CA THR A 382 13.76 17.77 8.29
C THR A 382 14.30 17.63 9.71
N SER A 383 13.42 17.73 10.73
CA SER A 383 13.79 17.66 12.16
C SER A 383 14.51 16.37 12.54
N ASN A 384 14.22 15.30 11.80
CA ASN A 384 14.75 13.96 11.99
C ASN A 384 16.20 13.81 11.48
N MET A 385 16.70 14.72 10.63
CA MET A 385 18.01 14.53 10.01
C MET A 385 19.16 14.94 10.94
N ILE A 386 20.26 14.19 10.88
CA ILE A 386 21.46 14.48 11.67
C ILE A 386 22.27 15.66 11.11
N LEU A 387 22.14 15.91 9.80
CA LEU A 387 22.76 17.01 9.08
C LEU A 387 21.67 17.87 8.41
N PRO A 388 21.93 19.16 8.16
CA PRO A 388 21.07 19.98 7.31
C PRO A 388 20.83 19.32 5.95
N TYR A 389 19.63 19.50 5.40
CA TYR A 389 19.20 18.90 4.13
C TYR A 389 20.23 19.09 3.01
N THR A 390 20.66 20.34 2.78
CA THR A 390 21.56 20.69 1.69
C THR A 390 22.92 19.99 1.80
N GLU A 391 23.45 19.86 3.02
CA GLU A 391 24.72 19.17 3.29
C GLU A 391 24.60 17.66 3.03
N LEU A 392 23.52 17.04 3.50
CA LEU A 392 23.26 15.61 3.30
C LEU A 392 23.16 15.27 1.81
N ILE A 393 22.37 16.03 1.05
CA ILE A 393 22.22 15.82 -0.40
C ILE A 393 23.55 16.00 -1.13
N THR A 394 24.35 17.00 -0.74
CA THR A 394 25.69 17.22 -1.29
C THR A 394 26.62 16.02 -1.02
N ILE A 395 26.62 15.48 0.20
CA ILE A 395 27.41 14.28 0.54
C ILE A 395 26.98 13.09 -0.32
N VAL A 396 25.68 12.86 -0.46
CA VAL A 396 25.14 11.78 -1.29
C VAL A 396 25.59 11.94 -2.75
N GLN A 397 25.51 13.15 -3.31
CA GLN A 397 26.01 13.45 -4.65
C GLN A 397 27.50 13.15 -4.78
N ILE A 398 28.35 13.63 -3.86
CA ILE A 398 29.80 13.37 -3.89
C ILE A 398 30.09 11.86 -3.85
N VAL A 399 29.50 11.12 -2.91
CA VAL A 399 29.69 9.67 -2.78
C VAL A 399 29.26 8.94 -4.06
N SER A 400 28.14 9.37 -4.64
CA SER A 400 27.59 8.77 -5.85
C SER A 400 28.44 9.07 -7.10
N LEU A 401 28.97 10.29 -7.24
CA LEU A 401 29.89 10.67 -8.33
C LEU A 401 31.21 9.92 -8.24
N VAL A 402 31.80 9.84 -7.04
CA VAL A 402 33.00 9.02 -6.80
C VAL A 402 32.74 7.55 -7.18
N SER A 403 31.57 7.02 -6.80
CA SER A 403 31.15 5.66 -7.17
C SER A 403 31.06 5.46 -8.69
N VAL A 404 30.52 6.44 -9.42
CA VAL A 404 30.47 6.41 -10.90
C VAL A 404 31.87 6.40 -11.50
N ILE A 405 32.78 7.26 -11.04
CA ILE A 405 34.16 7.33 -11.53
C ILE A 405 34.86 5.99 -11.35
N VAL A 406 34.77 5.40 -10.16
CA VAL A 406 35.37 4.08 -9.86
C VAL A 406 34.77 3.00 -10.76
N MET A 407 33.44 2.92 -10.88
CA MET A 407 32.78 1.95 -11.74
C MET A 407 33.13 2.12 -13.21
N PHE A 408 33.28 3.36 -13.67
CA PHE A 408 33.67 3.68 -15.05
C PHE A 408 35.05 3.13 -15.39
N PHE A 409 36.04 3.28 -14.51
CA PHE A 409 37.34 2.64 -14.69
C PHE A 409 37.24 1.10 -14.74
N MET A 410 36.33 0.52 -13.94
CA MET A 410 36.11 -0.92 -13.89
C MET A 410 35.30 -1.48 -15.07
N MET A 411 34.60 -0.64 -15.83
CA MET A 411 33.90 -1.06 -17.06
C MET A 411 34.85 -1.68 -18.08
N LYS A 412 36.13 -1.29 -18.10
CA LYS A 412 37.16 -1.86 -18.98
C LYS A 412 37.27 -3.38 -18.83
N SER A 413 37.01 -3.93 -17.64
CA SER A 413 37.07 -5.37 -17.37
C SER A 413 35.73 -6.09 -17.64
N LYS A 414 34.59 -5.52 -17.17
CA LYS A 414 33.26 -6.17 -17.23
C LYS A 414 32.15 -5.18 -17.57
N LYS A 415 32.07 -4.77 -18.84
CA LYS A 415 31.13 -3.74 -19.32
C LYS A 415 29.67 -3.97 -18.91
N ASP A 416 29.12 -5.16 -19.15
CA ASP A 416 27.70 -5.46 -18.91
C ASP A 416 27.33 -5.46 -17.42
N LYS A 417 28.30 -5.68 -16.52
CA LYS A 417 28.09 -5.71 -15.08
C LYS A 417 27.90 -4.29 -14.52
N TRP A 418 28.78 -3.38 -14.90
CA TRP A 418 28.84 -2.03 -14.32
C TRP A 418 27.90 -1.04 -15.00
N ALA A 419 27.57 -1.24 -16.29
CA ALA A 419 26.73 -0.31 -17.05
C ALA A 419 25.36 -0.05 -16.38
N SER A 420 24.70 -1.09 -15.87
CA SER A 420 23.39 -0.93 -15.21
C SER A 420 23.48 -0.14 -13.90
N LEU A 421 24.52 -0.35 -13.10
CA LEU A 421 24.74 0.38 -11.85
C LEU A 421 25.09 1.85 -12.11
N ILE A 422 26.01 2.10 -13.05
CA ILE A 422 26.40 3.45 -13.44
C ILE A 422 25.19 4.24 -13.91
N ALA A 423 24.37 3.66 -14.77
CA ALA A 423 23.20 4.35 -15.28
C ALA A 423 22.19 4.71 -14.19
N PHE A 424 21.95 3.82 -13.23
CA PHE A 424 21.06 4.14 -12.11
C PHE A 424 21.63 5.27 -11.25
N VAL A 425 22.94 5.24 -10.95
CA VAL A 425 23.57 6.30 -10.13
C VAL A 425 23.60 7.64 -10.87
N ILE A 426 23.89 7.65 -12.18
CA ILE A 426 23.80 8.85 -13.01
C ILE A 426 22.36 9.37 -13.04
N TYR A 427 21.37 8.49 -13.20
CA TYR A 427 19.96 8.85 -13.17
C TYR A 427 19.58 9.59 -11.88
N VAL A 428 19.98 9.08 -10.71
CA VAL A 428 19.69 9.76 -9.44
C VAL A 428 20.39 11.12 -9.37
N ASN A 429 21.65 11.22 -9.81
CA ASN A 429 22.36 12.51 -9.85
C ASN A 429 21.69 13.52 -10.79
N VAL A 430 21.18 13.08 -11.94
CA VAL A 430 20.43 13.93 -12.87
C VAL A 430 19.17 14.46 -12.19
N LEU A 431 18.42 13.63 -11.46
CA LEU A 431 17.24 14.10 -10.73
C LEU A 431 17.57 15.11 -9.63
N ILE A 432 18.61 14.85 -8.83
CA ILE A 432 19.05 15.82 -7.81
C ILE A 432 19.54 17.11 -8.50
N GLY A 433 20.22 17.00 -9.65
CA GLY A 433 20.59 18.17 -10.46
C GLY A 433 19.38 18.98 -10.91
N ILE A 434 18.33 18.32 -11.39
CA ILE A 434 17.06 18.96 -11.78
C ILE A 434 16.40 19.66 -10.58
N SER A 435 16.46 19.07 -9.37
CA SER A 435 15.89 19.69 -8.18
C SER A 435 16.53 21.02 -7.78
N PHE A 436 17.75 21.30 -8.25
CA PHE A 436 18.42 22.59 -8.02
C PHE A 436 18.14 23.64 -9.12
N LEU A 437 17.48 23.26 -10.22
CA LEU A 437 17.22 24.15 -11.36
C LEU A 437 15.93 24.99 -11.20
N ASP A 438 15.30 24.99 -10.02
CA ASP A 438 14.03 25.70 -9.72
C ASP A 438 12.98 25.56 -10.83
N PHE A 439 12.84 24.34 -11.36
CA PHE A 439 11.86 24.07 -12.40
C PHE A 439 10.44 24.10 -11.83
N ARG A 440 9.58 24.98 -12.36
CA ARG A 440 8.21 25.24 -11.84
C ARG A 440 7.33 23.99 -11.64
N TYR A 441 7.53 22.94 -12.43
CA TYR A 441 6.75 21.70 -12.36
C TYR A 441 7.51 20.54 -11.71
N PHE A 442 8.64 20.82 -11.07
CA PHE A 442 9.38 19.87 -10.24
C PHE A 442 9.11 20.19 -8.79
N ASP A 443 8.21 19.43 -8.18
CA ASP A 443 7.97 19.51 -6.75
C ASP A 443 9.09 18.79 -5.97
N ILE A 444 9.78 19.57 -5.13
CA ILE A 444 10.87 19.09 -4.27
C ILE A 444 10.32 18.22 -3.14
N ASP A 445 9.13 18.50 -2.63
CA ASP A 445 8.50 17.72 -1.55
C ASP A 445 8.14 16.32 -2.07
N LEU A 446 7.55 16.20 -3.27
CA LEU A 446 7.31 14.91 -3.92
C LEU A 446 8.61 14.15 -4.23
N PHE A 447 9.67 14.87 -4.63
CA PHE A 447 10.99 14.24 -4.81
C PHE A 447 11.59 13.72 -3.49
N ASN A 448 11.39 14.46 -2.40
CA ASN A 448 11.87 14.08 -1.08
C ASN A 448 11.20 12.81 -0.56
N GLU A 449 9.96 12.50 -0.98
CA GLU A 449 9.31 11.23 -0.65
C GLU A 449 10.05 10.01 -1.24
N VAL A 450 10.65 10.14 -2.43
CA VAL A 450 11.36 9.04 -3.11
C VAL A 450 12.84 8.93 -2.76
N LEU A 451 13.45 10.02 -2.30
CA LEU A 451 14.87 10.07 -1.93
C LEU A 451 15.31 9.00 -0.91
N PRO A 452 14.55 8.64 0.14
CA PRO A 452 14.93 7.57 1.06
C PRO A 452 15.25 6.24 0.36
N VAL A 453 14.52 5.92 -0.71
CA VAL A 453 14.75 4.71 -1.52
C VAL A 453 16.02 4.85 -2.33
N PHE A 454 16.21 5.98 -3.01
CA PHE A 454 17.39 6.23 -3.84
C PHE A 454 18.68 6.29 -3.01
N ILE A 455 18.67 6.97 -1.87
CA ILE A 455 19.81 7.06 -0.94
C ILE A 455 20.18 5.66 -0.45
N SER A 456 19.19 4.84 -0.06
CA SER A 456 19.43 3.47 0.40
C SER A 456 20.08 2.60 -0.69
N ILE A 457 19.65 2.75 -1.94
CA ILE A 457 20.26 2.07 -3.09
C ILE A 457 21.68 2.57 -3.35
N ILE A 458 21.91 3.90 -3.35
CA ILE A 458 23.24 4.51 -3.53
C ILE A 458 24.21 4.01 -2.46
N LEU A 459 23.79 3.98 -1.19
CA LEU A 459 24.60 3.47 -0.10
C LEU A 459 24.93 1.98 -0.30
N GLY A 460 23.96 1.19 -0.74
CA GLY A 460 24.18 -0.20 -1.15
C GLY A 460 25.21 -0.36 -2.28
N VAL A 461 25.20 0.54 -3.28
CA VAL A 461 26.21 0.56 -4.36
C VAL A 461 27.59 0.94 -3.83
N ALA A 462 27.68 1.96 -2.97
CA ALA A 462 28.94 2.38 -2.36
C ALA A 462 29.57 1.25 -1.52
N ILE A 463 28.76 0.58 -0.69
CA ILE A 463 29.17 -0.60 0.09
C ILE A 463 29.66 -1.72 -0.84
N TYR A 464 28.93 -1.99 -1.93
CA TYR A 464 29.33 -3.00 -2.90
C TYR A 464 30.70 -2.72 -3.52
N LEU A 465 30.98 -1.47 -3.86
CA LEU A 465 32.28 -1.06 -4.38
C LEU A 465 33.38 -1.24 -3.34
N GLY A 466 33.14 -0.82 -2.10
CA GLY A 466 34.06 -1.03 -0.98
C GLY A 466 34.40 -2.51 -0.80
N MET A 467 33.37 -3.37 -0.75
CA MET A 467 33.55 -4.83 -0.66
C MET A 467 34.31 -5.40 -1.86
N TYR A 468 33.97 -4.99 -3.07
CA TYR A 468 34.61 -5.50 -4.29
C TYR A 468 36.10 -5.17 -4.30
N LEU A 469 36.47 -3.91 -3.99
CA LEU A 469 37.85 -3.46 -3.95
C LEU A 469 38.66 -4.14 -2.83
N PHE A 470 38.04 -4.33 -1.65
CA PHE A 470 38.69 -5.01 -0.52
C PHE A 470 38.94 -6.50 -0.80
N VAL A 471 37.94 -7.21 -1.34
CA VAL A 471 38.05 -8.65 -1.66
C VAL A 471 39.08 -8.91 -2.76
N THR A 472 39.30 -7.98 -3.69
CA THR A 472 40.36 -8.14 -4.70
C THR A 472 41.78 -8.02 -4.14
N LYS A 473 41.96 -7.40 -2.97
CA LYS A 473 43.29 -7.16 -2.38
C LYS A 473 43.65 -8.09 -1.22
N VAL A 474 42.68 -8.68 -0.54
CA VAL A 474 42.88 -9.49 0.68
C VAL A 474 42.64 -10.98 0.39
N LYS A 475 43.41 -11.88 1.04
CA LYS A 475 43.16 -13.34 1.00
C LYS A 475 41.70 -13.62 1.37
N LYS A 476 41.03 -14.49 0.60
CA LYS A 476 39.61 -14.84 0.82
C LYS A 476 39.42 -15.44 2.21
N VAL A 477 38.79 -14.70 3.11
CA VAL A 477 38.28 -15.23 4.38
C VAL A 477 36.93 -15.89 4.09
N TYR A 478 36.81 -17.18 4.38
CA TYR A 478 35.54 -17.89 4.23
C TYR A 478 34.72 -17.72 5.51
N MET A 479 33.61 -17.00 5.43
CA MET A 479 32.65 -16.84 6.52
C MET A 479 31.32 -17.44 6.09
N PRO A 480 30.68 -18.29 6.91
CA PRO A 480 29.35 -18.82 6.61
C PRO A 480 28.32 -17.69 6.42
N GLU A 481 27.50 -17.78 5.36
CA GLU A 481 26.52 -16.73 5.01
C GLU A 481 25.58 -16.38 6.17
N ALA A 482 25.16 -17.37 6.97
CA ALA A 482 24.26 -17.15 8.11
C ALA A 482 24.89 -16.26 9.19
N ILE A 483 26.17 -16.47 9.52
CA ILE A 483 26.86 -15.68 10.53
C ILE A 483 27.07 -14.24 10.02
N ALA A 484 27.42 -14.08 8.73
CA ALA A 484 27.56 -12.76 8.12
C ALA A 484 26.25 -11.96 8.17
N VAL A 485 25.11 -12.61 7.88
CA VAL A 485 23.79 -11.98 7.98
C VAL A 485 23.50 -11.50 9.41
N VAL A 486 23.74 -12.33 10.42
CA VAL A 486 23.51 -11.95 11.83
C VAL A 486 24.39 -10.77 12.24
N LEU A 487 25.68 -10.78 11.89
CA LEU A 487 26.57 -9.65 12.19
C LEU A 487 26.13 -8.37 11.48
N ILE A 488 25.71 -8.44 10.22
CA ILE A 488 25.19 -7.28 9.49
C ILE A 488 23.94 -6.72 10.19
N PHE A 489 23.01 -7.59 10.60
CA PHE A 489 21.81 -7.17 11.33
C PHE A 489 22.17 -6.47 12.64
N ILE A 490 23.05 -7.06 13.45
CA ILE A 490 23.48 -6.49 14.73
C ILE A 490 24.14 -5.13 14.48
N LEU A 491 25.07 -5.03 13.53
CA LEU A 491 25.79 -3.79 13.22
C LEU A 491 24.85 -2.67 12.74
N PHE A 492 23.89 -2.98 11.88
CA PHE A 492 22.94 -1.99 11.40
C PHE A 492 21.95 -1.58 12.49
N ALA A 493 21.45 -2.53 13.28
CA ALA A 493 20.54 -2.24 14.38
C ALA A 493 21.22 -1.40 15.48
N THR A 494 22.45 -1.72 15.86
CA THR A 494 23.22 -0.94 16.83
C THR A 494 23.57 0.45 16.28
N GLY A 495 24.04 0.53 15.04
CA GLY A 495 24.33 1.81 14.37
C GLY A 495 23.09 2.70 14.31
N ALA A 496 21.93 2.13 14.00
CA ALA A 496 20.66 2.85 13.98
C ALA A 496 20.23 3.32 15.37
N PHE A 497 20.33 2.45 16.38
CA PHE A 497 19.96 2.77 17.76
C PHE A 497 20.78 3.94 18.32
N TYR A 498 22.11 3.89 18.18
CA TYR A 498 22.99 4.96 18.65
C TYR A 498 22.89 6.23 17.80
N GLY A 499 22.77 6.10 16.47
CA GLY A 499 22.66 7.23 15.56
C GLY A 499 21.36 8.03 15.70
N GLN A 500 20.30 7.43 16.26
CA GLN A 500 18.97 8.04 16.36
C GLN A 500 18.49 8.29 17.79
N LYS A 501 19.29 7.95 18.81
CA LYS A 501 18.93 8.12 20.22
C LYS A 501 18.49 9.56 20.55
N ASN A 502 19.19 10.55 19.99
CA ASN A 502 18.90 11.97 20.22
C ASN A 502 17.64 12.46 19.48
N LEU A 503 17.20 11.76 18.43
CA LEU A 503 16.00 12.11 17.67
C LEU A 503 14.74 11.66 18.41
N PHE A 504 14.73 10.42 18.91
CA PHE A 504 13.60 9.88 19.67
C PHE A 504 13.36 10.58 21.00
N GLY A 505 14.34 11.34 21.51
CA GLY A 505 14.19 12.19 22.69
C GLY A 505 13.65 13.60 22.40
N LYS A 506 13.60 14.04 21.12
CA LYS A 506 13.13 15.38 20.72
C LYS A 506 11.69 15.42 20.24
N GLU A 507 11.21 14.33 19.64
CA GLU A 507 9.84 14.24 19.12
C GLU A 507 8.86 13.88 20.26
N GLU A 508 7.85 14.72 20.48
CA GLU A 508 6.79 14.42 21.44
C GLU A 508 5.82 13.37 20.87
N PRO A 509 5.37 12.39 21.68
CA PRO A 509 4.36 11.44 21.25
C PRO A 509 3.05 12.14 20.89
N THR A 510 2.37 11.65 19.86
CA THR A 510 1.13 12.24 19.39
C THR A 510 -0.02 11.96 20.35
N SER A 511 -0.98 12.89 20.40
CA SER A 511 -2.16 12.78 21.29
C SER A 511 -2.89 11.46 21.03
N ARG A 512 -3.31 10.80 22.11
CA ARG A 512 -4.03 9.52 22.05
C ARG A 512 -5.49 9.69 21.61
N LEU A 513 -6.00 10.92 21.55
CA LEU A 513 -7.39 11.23 21.25
C LEU A 513 -7.82 10.66 19.88
N SER A 514 -7.02 10.87 18.84
CA SER A 514 -7.34 10.38 17.48
C SER A 514 -7.52 8.85 17.45
N LYS A 515 -6.62 8.14 18.12
CA LYS A 515 -6.67 6.68 18.28
C LYS A 515 -7.90 6.22 19.05
N ASN A 516 -8.30 6.98 20.07
CA ASN A 516 -9.51 6.69 20.84
C ASN A 516 -10.79 6.90 20.02
N VAL A 517 -10.84 7.95 19.19
CA VAL A 517 -11.97 8.21 18.29
C VAL A 517 -12.14 7.08 17.27
N ILE A 518 -11.08 6.71 16.56
CA ILE A 518 -11.18 5.62 15.57
C ILE A 518 -11.50 4.28 16.24
N ALA A 519 -10.95 4.00 17.43
CA ALA A 519 -11.30 2.80 18.19
C ALA A 519 -12.80 2.76 18.53
N ALA A 520 -13.39 3.90 18.91
CA ALA A 520 -14.83 3.97 19.14
C ALA A 520 -15.62 3.67 17.85
N TYR A 521 -15.27 4.28 16.71
CA TYR A 521 -15.92 3.98 15.43
C TYR A 521 -15.82 2.51 15.01
N GLN A 522 -14.70 1.84 15.29
CA GLN A 522 -14.56 0.40 15.04
C GLN A 522 -15.50 -0.43 15.91
N GLU A 523 -15.57 -0.13 17.20
CA GLU A 523 -16.44 -0.86 18.13
C GLU A 523 -17.91 -0.66 17.78
N ILE A 524 -18.28 0.54 17.31
CA ILE A 524 -19.60 0.85 16.77
C ILE A 524 -19.88 -0.03 15.53
N SER A 525 -19.00 0.00 14.53
CA SER A 525 -19.16 -0.75 13.28
C SER A 525 -19.25 -2.27 13.51
N ALA A 526 -18.55 -2.79 14.53
CA ALA A 526 -18.62 -4.20 14.91
C ALA A 526 -19.89 -4.58 15.70
N SER A 527 -20.56 -3.62 16.33
CA SER A 527 -21.66 -3.87 17.27
C SER A 527 -23.04 -3.52 16.72
N PHE A 528 -23.12 -2.63 15.73
CA PHE A 528 -24.37 -2.11 15.19
C PHE A 528 -24.58 -2.48 13.72
N LEU A 529 -25.84 -2.60 13.31
CA LEU A 529 -26.18 -2.78 11.90
C LEU A 529 -25.99 -1.46 11.12
N PRO A 530 -25.50 -1.52 9.86
CA PRO A 530 -25.39 -0.33 9.01
C PRO A 530 -26.73 0.40 8.89
N TYR A 531 -26.69 1.73 8.93
CA TYR A 531 -27.85 2.64 8.83
C TYR A 531 -28.97 2.49 9.88
N SER A 532 -28.87 1.58 10.85
CA SER A 532 -29.84 1.47 11.96
C SER A 532 -29.60 2.52 13.05
N TYR A 533 -28.43 3.18 13.03
CA TYR A 533 -28.02 4.15 14.03
C TYR A 533 -27.53 5.46 13.38
N ALA A 534 -27.43 6.51 14.20
CA ALA A 534 -26.74 7.74 13.85
C ALA A 534 -25.62 8.05 14.84
N VAL A 535 -24.59 8.73 14.35
CA VAL A 535 -23.51 9.27 15.17
C VAL A 535 -23.66 10.78 15.28
N VAL A 536 -23.59 11.29 16.51
CA VAL A 536 -23.57 12.72 16.83
C VAL A 536 -22.13 13.15 17.11
N ASN A 537 -21.57 14.02 16.26
CA ASN A 537 -20.19 14.51 16.39
C ASN A 537 -19.99 15.87 15.69
N SER A 538 -18.76 16.41 15.70
CA SER A 538 -18.38 17.58 14.92
C SER A 538 -18.49 17.32 13.42
N GLY A 539 -18.93 18.33 12.65
CA GLY A 539 -19.14 18.22 11.20
C GLY A 539 -17.91 17.76 10.41
N THR A 540 -16.70 17.97 10.95
CA THR A 540 -15.45 17.45 10.38
C THR A 540 -15.43 15.93 10.24
N PHE A 541 -16.19 15.20 11.07
CA PHE A 541 -16.28 13.74 11.04
C PHE A 541 -17.34 13.19 10.08
N GLN A 542 -18.09 14.04 9.38
CA GLN A 542 -19.12 13.58 8.42
C GLN A 542 -18.60 12.56 7.39
N PRO A 543 -17.37 12.68 6.83
CA PRO A 543 -16.86 11.68 5.87
C PRO A 543 -16.78 10.23 6.42
N LEU A 544 -16.71 10.04 7.74
CA LEU A 544 -16.75 8.71 8.37
C LEU A 544 -18.10 8.01 8.20
N SER A 545 -19.18 8.77 8.08
CA SER A 545 -20.55 8.26 7.97
C SER A 545 -20.91 7.74 6.57
N THR A 546 -20.17 8.17 5.54
CA THR A 546 -20.41 7.75 4.16
C THR A 546 -20.35 6.22 4.05
N ASN A 547 -21.43 5.62 3.54
CA ASN A 547 -21.60 4.16 3.39
C ASN A 547 -21.53 3.33 4.69
N SER A 548 -21.78 3.95 5.86
CA SER A 548 -21.75 3.23 7.14
C SER A 548 -22.98 3.50 8.00
N HIS A 549 -23.27 4.76 8.31
CA HIS A 549 -24.30 5.16 9.26
C HIS A 549 -24.83 6.55 9.00
N ASN A 550 -25.93 6.92 9.66
CA ASN A 550 -26.44 8.28 9.61
C ASN A 550 -25.55 9.22 10.44
N PHE A 551 -25.54 10.51 10.13
CA PHE A 551 -24.73 11.50 10.82
C PHE A 551 -25.57 12.71 11.22
N ILE A 552 -25.39 13.19 12.44
CA ILE A 552 -26.03 14.38 12.98
C ILE A 552 -24.92 15.25 13.56
N ASN A 553 -24.80 16.49 13.10
CA ASN A 553 -23.81 17.38 13.68
C ASN A 553 -24.30 17.92 15.04
N TYR A 554 -23.40 18.45 15.88
CA TYR A 554 -23.81 18.97 17.20
C TYR A 554 -24.86 20.08 17.13
N LYS A 555 -24.84 20.95 16.12
CA LYS A 555 -25.83 22.03 16.00
C LYS A 555 -27.22 21.48 15.70
N ASP A 556 -27.32 20.50 14.79
CA ASP A 556 -28.58 19.86 14.43
C ASP A 556 -29.14 19.06 15.62
N PHE A 557 -28.26 18.41 16.38
CA PHE A 557 -28.65 17.70 17.61
C PHE A 557 -29.22 18.67 18.67
N LEU A 558 -28.59 19.81 18.87
CA LEU A 558 -29.05 20.81 19.84
C LEU A 558 -30.33 21.53 19.39
N GLY A 559 -30.46 21.80 18.08
CA GLY A 559 -31.56 22.59 17.54
C GLY A 559 -32.82 21.79 17.22
N GLU A 560 -32.69 20.65 16.55
CA GLU A 560 -33.85 19.96 15.94
C GLU A 560 -34.16 18.61 16.58
N TYR A 561 -33.17 17.91 17.13
CA TYR A 561 -33.36 16.53 17.58
C TYR A 561 -34.39 16.40 18.69
N ALA A 562 -34.37 17.29 19.70
CA ALA A 562 -35.33 17.24 20.81
C ALA A 562 -36.80 17.40 20.33
N VAL A 563 -37.02 18.22 19.30
CA VAL A 563 -38.35 18.40 18.70
C VAL A 563 -38.77 17.12 17.96
N ARG A 564 -37.86 16.55 17.17
CA ARG A 564 -38.10 15.30 16.43
C ARG A 564 -38.37 14.13 17.38
N ASP A 565 -37.59 14.01 18.45
CA ASP A 565 -37.75 12.99 19.49
C ASP A 565 -39.14 13.07 20.13
N SER A 566 -39.56 14.26 20.57
CA SER A 566 -40.86 14.47 21.19
C SER A 566 -42.02 14.08 20.27
N VAL A 567 -42.01 14.51 19.00
CA VAL A 567 -43.05 14.19 18.02
C VAL A 567 -43.05 12.70 17.67
N TYR A 568 -41.87 12.09 17.52
CA TYR A 568 -41.74 10.66 17.21
C TYR A 568 -42.31 9.79 18.33
N PHE A 569 -41.93 10.03 19.59
CA PHE A 569 -42.39 9.22 20.71
C PHE A 569 -43.87 9.45 21.04
N ALA A 570 -44.42 10.63 20.73
CA ALA A 570 -45.85 10.87 20.84
C ALA A 570 -46.69 10.08 19.80
N ASN A 571 -46.11 9.77 18.64
CA ASN A 571 -46.80 9.13 17.52
C ASN A 571 -46.19 7.78 17.12
N LYS A 572 -45.42 7.13 18.00
CA LYS A 572 -44.63 5.93 17.70
C LYS A 572 -45.49 4.77 17.17
N GLU A 573 -46.73 4.65 17.66
CA GLU A 573 -47.67 3.61 17.27
C GLU A 573 -48.45 3.93 15.97
N ASP A 574 -48.49 5.21 15.56
CA ASP A 574 -49.21 5.65 14.36
C ASP A 574 -48.31 5.59 13.12
N LYS A 575 -48.32 4.42 12.47
CA LYS A 575 -47.54 4.17 11.26
C LYS A 575 -47.98 5.00 10.06
N GLU A 576 -49.24 5.42 9.99
CA GLU A 576 -49.72 6.25 8.87
C GLU A 576 -49.20 7.68 9.01
N PHE A 577 -49.25 8.23 10.22
CA PHE A 577 -48.67 9.53 10.54
C PHE A 577 -47.16 9.58 10.24
N LEU A 578 -46.40 8.56 10.69
CA LEU A 578 -44.95 8.51 10.47
C LEU A 578 -44.57 8.32 8.99
N ARG A 579 -45.38 7.60 8.21
CA ARG A 579 -45.19 7.48 6.75
C ARG A 579 -45.46 8.81 6.03
N ALA A 580 -46.46 9.57 6.49
CA ALA A 580 -46.77 10.88 5.93
C ALA A 580 -45.77 11.98 6.37
N ASN A 581 -45.12 11.81 7.52
CA ASN A 581 -44.21 12.78 8.13
C ASN A 581 -42.82 12.19 8.41
N THR A 582 -42.13 11.74 7.36
CA THR A 582 -40.84 11.05 7.47
C THR A 582 -39.75 11.87 8.14
N GLN A 583 -39.87 13.21 8.18
CA GLN A 583 -38.92 14.10 8.86
C GLN A 583 -38.84 13.85 10.37
N TYR A 584 -39.89 13.31 11.01
CA TYR A 584 -39.87 13.00 12.44
C TYR A 584 -39.33 11.61 12.76
N ILE A 585 -39.09 10.76 11.75
CA ILE A 585 -38.49 9.44 11.99
C ILE A 585 -37.06 9.65 12.51
N ILE A 586 -36.77 9.05 13.67
CA ILE A 586 -35.45 9.08 14.30
C ILE A 586 -34.73 7.73 14.10
N PRO A 587 -33.38 7.72 14.09
CA PRO A 587 -32.61 6.47 14.11
C PRO A 587 -32.94 5.60 15.32
N ASN A 588 -32.81 4.27 15.20
CA ASN A 588 -33.11 3.34 16.30
C ASN A 588 -32.18 3.54 17.50
N SER A 589 -30.96 4.05 17.26
CA SER A 589 -29.99 4.41 18.28
C SER A 589 -29.19 5.63 17.86
N LEU A 590 -28.87 6.51 18.82
CA LEU A 590 -27.90 7.59 18.61
C LEU A 590 -26.65 7.35 19.45
N LEU A 591 -25.48 7.57 18.85
CA LEU A 591 -24.18 7.46 19.49
C LEU A 591 -23.55 8.84 19.58
N VAL A 592 -23.50 9.39 20.79
CA VAL A 592 -23.08 10.77 21.05
C VAL A 592 -21.66 10.79 21.59
N PHE A 593 -20.76 11.43 20.84
CA PHE A 593 -19.35 11.58 21.23
C PHE A 593 -19.21 12.78 22.18
N ILE A 594 -18.60 12.56 23.34
CA ILE A 594 -18.31 13.58 24.35
C ILE A 594 -16.82 13.51 24.70
N TYR A 595 -16.13 14.63 24.57
CA TYR A 595 -14.70 14.72 24.75
C TYR A 595 -14.38 15.26 26.15
N ASN A 596 -13.64 14.49 26.96
CA ASN A 596 -13.32 14.84 28.34
C ASN A 596 -11.86 15.33 28.43
N THR A 597 -11.63 16.57 28.85
CA THR A 597 -10.38 17.15 29.43
C THR A 597 -9.15 17.62 28.59
N THR A 598 -8.83 18.92 28.81
CA THR A 598 -7.57 19.67 29.14
C THR A 598 -6.46 20.11 28.17
N SER A 599 -6.32 19.67 26.91
CA SER A 599 -5.28 20.26 26.03
C SER A 599 -5.85 20.94 24.78
N GLU A 600 -5.83 22.29 24.76
CA GLU A 600 -6.22 23.12 23.59
C GLU A 600 -5.55 22.65 22.28
N TYR A 601 -4.31 22.12 22.38
CA TYR A 601 -3.54 21.63 21.24
C TYR A 601 -4.17 20.42 20.52
N GLY A 602 -4.87 19.53 21.22
CA GLY A 602 -5.54 18.38 20.61
C GLY A 602 -6.85 18.78 19.89
N PHE A 603 -7.56 19.76 20.45
CA PHE A 603 -8.88 20.20 19.97
C PHE A 603 -8.80 21.11 18.74
N ASN A 604 -7.82 22.02 18.70
CA ASN A 604 -7.61 22.89 17.54
C ASN A 604 -7.29 22.09 16.26
N ARG A 605 -6.69 20.89 16.40
CA ARG A 605 -6.41 20.01 15.26
C ARG A 605 -7.64 19.27 14.72
N LEU A 606 -8.61 18.95 15.56
CA LEU A 606 -9.83 18.23 15.17
C LEU A 606 -11.03 19.17 14.90
N ALA A 607 -10.82 20.48 15.04
CA ALA A 607 -11.84 21.54 14.97
C ALA A 607 -13.10 21.21 15.80
N ILE A 608 -12.89 20.67 17.00
CA ILE A 608 -13.98 20.37 17.94
C ILE A 608 -14.22 21.60 18.81
N ASN A 609 -15.45 22.11 18.80
CA ASN A 609 -15.85 23.21 19.67
C ASN A 609 -16.33 22.66 21.01
N LEU A 610 -15.55 22.90 22.07
CA LEU A 610 -15.82 22.42 23.42
C LEU A 610 -17.14 22.97 24.01
N ASN A 611 -17.51 24.19 23.66
CA ASN A 611 -18.76 24.79 24.15
C ASN A 611 -19.97 23.98 23.64
N LEU A 612 -19.93 23.51 22.39
CA LEU A 612 -21.00 22.66 21.84
C LEU A 612 -21.07 21.31 22.54
N THR A 613 -19.94 20.72 22.96
CA THR A 613 -19.97 19.43 23.68
C THR A 613 -20.58 19.55 25.07
N ASP A 614 -20.37 20.67 25.76
CA ASP A 614 -20.98 20.94 27.06
C ASP A 614 -22.50 21.14 26.92
N GLU A 615 -22.94 21.90 25.92
CA GLU A 615 -24.37 22.07 25.60
C GLU A 615 -25.04 20.73 25.26
N VAL A 616 -24.34 19.85 24.52
CA VAL A 616 -24.84 18.51 24.18
C VAL A 616 -25.03 17.66 25.45
N MET A 617 -24.11 17.74 26.42
CA MET A 617 -24.27 17.07 27.71
C MET A 617 -25.53 17.53 28.45
N VAL A 618 -25.78 18.85 28.49
CA VAL A 618 -27.00 19.40 29.10
C VAL A 618 -28.26 18.88 28.41
N SER A 619 -28.26 18.84 27.08
CA SER A 619 -29.37 18.29 26.29
C SER A 619 -29.59 16.79 26.55
N MET A 620 -28.52 16.00 26.70
CA MET A 620 -28.62 14.59 27.06
C MET A 620 -29.19 14.35 28.46
N GLU A 621 -28.81 15.15 29.46
CA GLU A 621 -29.41 15.06 30.80
C GLU A 621 -30.90 15.43 30.77
N LYS A 622 -31.31 16.38 29.92
CA LYS A 622 -32.72 16.69 29.69
C LYS A 622 -33.47 15.49 29.11
N LEU A 623 -32.97 14.87 28.03
CA LEU A 623 -33.57 13.67 27.44
C LEU A 623 -33.67 12.51 28.45
N LYS A 624 -32.67 12.35 29.31
CA LYS A 624 -32.69 11.36 30.38
C LYS A 624 -33.78 11.66 31.42
N SER A 625 -33.96 12.93 31.78
CA SER A 625 -35.05 13.36 32.68
C SER A 625 -36.44 13.16 32.06
N GLU A 626 -36.55 13.17 30.74
CA GLU A 626 -37.77 12.85 29.96
C GLU A 626 -38.00 11.34 29.78
N GLY A 627 -37.20 10.49 30.44
CA GLY A 627 -37.39 9.03 30.48
C GLY A 627 -36.68 8.26 29.36
N ARG A 628 -35.78 8.88 28.59
CA ARG A 628 -34.98 8.19 27.57
C ARG A 628 -33.87 7.34 28.20
N THR A 629 -33.62 6.17 27.60
CA THR A 629 -32.55 5.27 28.07
C THR A 629 -31.21 5.69 27.46
N ILE A 630 -30.31 6.20 28.32
CA ILE A 630 -28.95 6.58 27.93
C ILE A 630 -27.94 5.70 28.65
N ARG A 631 -27.09 4.99 27.90
CA ARG A 631 -26.02 4.12 28.45
C ARG A 631 -24.65 4.52 27.92
N VAL A 632 -23.60 4.27 28.69
CA VAL A 632 -22.22 4.45 28.21
C VAL A 632 -21.89 3.30 27.26
N PHE A 633 -21.53 3.62 26.02
CA PHE A 633 -21.11 2.66 25.02
C PHE A 633 -19.59 2.45 25.06
N PHE A 634 -18.85 3.56 25.03
CA PHE A 634 -17.38 3.55 25.01
C PHE A 634 -16.84 4.56 26.02
N LYS A 635 -15.80 4.21 26.76
CA LYS A 635 -15.18 5.13 27.72
C LYS A 635 -13.66 4.93 27.77
N LYS A 636 -12.93 6.01 27.53
CA LYS A 636 -11.48 6.16 27.72
C LYS A 636 -11.18 7.53 28.32
N GLU A 637 -9.92 7.73 28.72
CA GLU A 637 -9.44 8.95 29.40
C GLU A 637 -9.99 10.22 28.75
N ASP A 638 -9.80 10.39 27.44
CA ASP A 638 -10.14 11.63 26.72
C ASP A 638 -11.49 11.61 25.98
N LEU A 639 -12.22 10.48 25.98
CA LEU A 639 -13.41 10.27 25.16
C LEU A 639 -14.43 9.36 25.84
N THR A 640 -15.67 9.83 25.93
CA THR A 640 -16.84 9.03 26.30
C THR A 640 -17.86 9.05 25.17
N VAL A 641 -18.34 7.89 24.74
CA VAL A 641 -19.45 7.78 23.78
C VAL A 641 -20.66 7.23 24.51
N PHE A 642 -21.75 7.98 24.46
CA PHE A 642 -23.04 7.59 25.01
C PHE A 642 -23.93 7.03 23.91
N GLU A 643 -24.82 6.11 24.27
CA GLU A 643 -25.86 5.58 23.40
C GLU A 643 -27.22 5.98 23.95
N ILE A 644 -27.99 6.71 23.14
CA ILE A 644 -29.41 6.96 23.36
C ILE A 644 -30.19 5.87 22.62
N VAL A 645 -30.89 5.01 23.37
CA VAL A 645 -31.63 3.88 22.82
C VAL A 645 -33.06 4.31 22.53
N ASN A 646 -33.42 4.47 21.26
CA ASN A 646 -34.77 4.87 20.86
C ASN A 646 -35.69 3.66 20.64
N ASN A 647 -35.20 2.66 19.91
CA ASN A 647 -35.88 1.38 19.68
C ASN A 647 -34.98 0.23 20.16
N PRO A 648 -35.23 -0.32 21.36
CA PRO A 648 -34.46 -1.44 21.91
C PRO A 648 -34.49 -2.67 21.00
N GLY A 649 -33.36 -3.37 20.82
CA GLY A 649 -33.31 -4.60 20.02
C GLY A 649 -33.27 -4.41 18.50
N GLU A 650 -33.34 -3.19 17.98
CA GLU A 650 -33.41 -2.95 16.52
C GLU A 650 -32.11 -2.41 15.90
N ALA A 651 -31.08 -2.15 16.71
CA ALA A 651 -29.84 -1.53 16.24
C ALA A 651 -28.59 -2.38 16.50
N ARG A 652 -28.48 -3.00 17.68
CA ARG A 652 -27.30 -3.79 18.05
C ARG A 652 -27.41 -5.23 17.56
N ILE A 653 -26.34 -5.73 16.94
CA ILE A 653 -26.25 -7.10 16.43
C ILE A 653 -26.48 -8.13 17.54
N LYS A 654 -25.89 -7.91 18.73
CA LYS A 654 -26.04 -8.80 19.88
C LYS A 654 -27.45 -8.82 20.50
N GLU A 655 -28.26 -7.81 20.22
CA GLU A 655 -29.65 -7.77 20.72
C GLU A 655 -30.62 -8.40 19.71
N LEU A 656 -30.19 -8.59 18.45
CA LEU A 656 -30.95 -9.21 17.36
C LEU A 656 -30.72 -10.73 17.23
N LEU A 657 -29.53 -11.21 17.62
CA LEU A 657 -29.13 -12.62 17.68
C LEU A 657 -29.52 -13.22 19.03
#